data_AF-A0A4Q4B9Q3-F1
#
_entry.id   AF-A0A4Q4B9Q3-F1
#
_cell.length_a   1.000
_cell.length_b   1.000
_cell.length_c   1.000
_cell.angle_alpha   90.00
_cell.angle_beta   90.00
_cell.angle_gamma   90.00
#
_symmetry.space_group_name_H-M   'P 1'
#
loop_
_entity.id
_entity.type
_entity.pdbx_description
1 polymer ?
#
loop_
_entity_poly.entity_id
_entity_poly.type
_entity_poly.pdbx_seq_one_letter_code
_entity_poly.pdbx_strand_id
1 'polypeptide(L)'
;MKRFLLLTLLCISSTIAIAQTTWTGLGANTNWNNIDNWDSFTVPTATDDVIVPTGFTVNINVSANVLSLQVQGNSTLNIGTNLTFTEASSFSAGTTINWNSGYITGTSTSLTNNGTVNVFVSSVFLGGLTTFINNGQINFTSTGDIYIAVDAELNNTTTGTISFLANGGNFSESGNGNNLLTNDGLIVVDLPDANHQVFIYTEFQNNDGTIQVNNGILNLSHNILEAQVLADGTYNVASTGTLDFDSAITLTGSLSGSLSGTLNWRGNANVALDDTASFDFTGNAIVDWVSGALVGGGTLTNNSIINIVINNVFIYDASALINNSDIRFTNTGDIYIGVDGVVNNTTTGTISFLANGGNFSESGNGNNLLTNDGLIVVDLPDANHQVFIYTEFQNNDGTIQVNNGILNLSHNILEAQVLADGTYNVASTGTLDFDSAITLTGSLSGSLSGTLNWRGNANVALDDTASFDFTGNAIVDWVSGALVGGGTLTNNSIINIVINNVFIYDASALINNSDIRFTNTGDIYIGVDGVVNNTTTGTISFLANGGNFSESGNGNNLLTNDGLIVVDLPDANHQVFIYTEFQNNDGTIQVNNGILNLSHNILEAQVLADGTYNVASTGTLDFDSAITLTGSLSGSLSGTLNWRGNANVALDDTASFDFTGNAIVDWVSGALVGGGTLTNNSIINIVINNVFIYDASALINNSDIRFTNTGDIYIGVDGVVNNTTTGTISFLANGGNFSESGNGNNLLTNDGLIVVDLPDANHQVFIYTEFQNNDGTIQVNNGILNLSHNILEAQVLTDGTYNVASTGTLDFDSAITLTGSLSGTLDGTLNWRGNANVALDETASFDFTGNATIDWVSGSLVGGGTLINNSTIDVLVNDVFIQEISLLTNNSLIQFTGTGNIYIGEDSELRNSTIGLVDFQANGSGISPSGNGINLLNNQGLVKNTSGGNVTISAETENSGTIEATSGVMSISTSLNNQIGGRLSGVGTINLPSIANLTNDGNVSPGLSPGTLTLSGNYLSSSNSVLEMELNGLTPDTQHDVLAISGTNVIFEGTIDVTLGFDPTIGDTFTIATTTGTITGQNLESPVNVTANGYNYSFSVSYPNDNSVVLTLDDRTLGLDEYANINAAIKVYPNPAKDVISLENSGNFQLLDAEIIDITGKIIQRIDLSSMNVIQTITLSNYASGVYYVRVNALNTTITKKIIKQ
;
A
#
# COMPACT_ATOMS: atom_id res chain seq x y z
N MET A 1 -111.11 -48.06 27.89
CA MET A 1 -112.30 -48.51 28.65
C MET A 1 -112.21 -47.85 30.03
N LYS A 2 -112.91 -46.74 30.28
CA LYS A 2 -114.16 -46.59 31.08
C LYS A 2 -114.05 -46.88 32.60
N ARG A 3 -114.24 -45.81 33.40
CA ARG A 3 -114.86 -45.73 34.77
C ARG A 3 -114.13 -46.47 35.92
N PHE A 4 -114.17 -46.06 37.19
CA PHE A 4 -114.88 -45.02 37.97
C PHE A 4 -113.83 -44.10 38.67
N LEU A 5 -114.05 -42.87 39.15
CA LEU A 5 -115.19 -41.93 39.29
C LEU A 5 -116.18 -42.10 40.47
N LEU A 6 -116.12 -41.16 41.43
CA LEU A 6 -117.15 -40.71 42.40
C LEU A 6 -117.45 -41.54 43.67
N LEU A 7 -117.02 -41.01 44.83
CA LEU A 7 -117.90 -40.57 45.94
C LEU A 7 -117.06 -39.63 46.86
N THR A 8 -117.19 -38.31 46.67
CA THR A 8 -117.90 -37.36 47.58
C THR A 8 -117.24 -37.15 48.94
N LEU A 9 -116.62 -35.99 49.24
CA LEU A 9 -117.21 -34.64 49.41
C LEU A 9 -117.73 -34.38 50.83
N LEU A 10 -116.84 -33.96 51.76
CA LEU A 10 -117.02 -32.79 52.64
C LEU A 10 -115.77 -32.59 53.53
N CYS A 11 -115.06 -31.48 53.32
CA CYS A 11 -114.38 -30.63 54.34
C CYS A 11 -113.42 -29.63 53.65
N ILE A 12 -114.04 -28.60 53.07
CA ILE A 12 -113.55 -27.22 52.94
C ILE A 12 -112.02 -27.04 52.80
N SER A 13 -111.58 -26.96 51.54
CA SER A 13 -110.36 -26.21 51.19
C SER A 13 -110.68 -24.70 51.27
N SER A 14 -110.18 -24.03 52.30
CA SER A 14 -110.16 -22.57 52.33
C SER A 14 -109.14 -22.06 51.30
N THR A 15 -109.63 -21.66 50.12
CA THR A 15 -108.85 -20.81 49.22
C THR A 15 -108.56 -19.50 49.94
N ILE A 16 -107.29 -19.26 50.29
CA ILE A 16 -106.84 -17.93 50.70
C ILE A 16 -107.09 -17.03 49.50
N ALA A 17 -108.02 -16.08 49.65
CA ALA A 17 -108.21 -15.05 48.65
C ALA A 17 -106.99 -14.13 48.72
N ILE A 18 -106.20 -14.12 47.65
CA ILE A 18 -105.15 -13.13 47.43
C ILE A 18 -105.83 -11.76 47.39
N ALA A 19 -105.32 -10.79 48.16
CA ALA A 19 -105.85 -9.44 48.21
C ALA A 19 -105.40 -8.65 46.99
N GLN A 20 -105.97 -8.97 45.83
CA GLN A 20 -105.76 -8.20 44.60
C GLN A 20 -106.63 -6.93 44.63
N THR A 21 -106.04 -5.80 44.26
CA THR A 21 -106.73 -4.52 44.10
C THR A 21 -106.37 -3.88 42.75
N THR A 22 -107.39 -3.41 42.05
CA THR A 22 -107.28 -2.96 40.66
C THR A 22 -107.68 -1.50 40.54
N TRP A 23 -106.87 -0.72 39.82
CA TRP A 23 -107.20 0.65 39.46
C TRP A 23 -108.38 0.68 38.47
N THR A 24 -109.44 1.39 38.83
CA THR A 24 -110.65 1.60 38.02
C THR A 24 -110.75 3.00 37.44
N GLY A 25 -110.07 3.99 38.04
CA GLY A 25 -110.10 5.39 37.62
C GLY A 25 -111.46 6.08 37.75
N LEU A 26 -112.37 5.58 38.60
CA LEU A 26 -113.73 6.10 38.77
C LEU A 26 -113.82 7.33 39.69
N GLY A 27 -112.74 7.70 40.38
CA GLY A 27 -112.68 8.83 41.30
C GLY A 27 -112.54 10.20 40.62
N ALA A 28 -112.74 11.27 41.38
CA ALA A 28 -112.72 12.66 40.88
C ALA A 28 -111.34 13.20 40.44
N ASN A 29 -110.28 12.40 40.54
CA ASN A 29 -108.91 12.74 40.16
C ASN A 29 -108.07 11.46 39.99
N THR A 30 -106.85 11.58 39.46
CA THR A 30 -105.92 10.47 39.21
C THR A 30 -105.02 10.12 40.40
N ASN A 31 -105.35 10.53 41.63
CA ASN A 31 -104.45 10.39 42.79
C ASN A 31 -104.56 9.02 43.47
N TRP A 32 -103.41 8.45 43.85
CA TRP A 32 -103.29 7.14 44.50
C TRP A 32 -104.11 7.03 45.80
N ASN A 33 -104.13 8.12 46.58
CA ASN A 33 -104.83 8.15 47.87
C ASN A 33 -106.35 8.32 47.78
N ASN A 34 -106.91 8.43 46.59
CA ASN A 34 -108.35 8.53 46.39
C ASN A 34 -108.97 7.13 46.33
N ILE A 35 -109.72 6.75 47.38
CA ILE A 35 -110.33 5.43 47.52
C ILE A 35 -111.27 5.06 46.35
N ASP A 36 -111.91 6.05 45.72
CA ASP A 36 -112.84 5.84 44.61
C ASP A 36 -112.15 5.37 43.30
N ASN A 37 -110.81 5.40 43.25
CA ASN A 37 -110.04 4.88 42.12
C ASN A 37 -109.76 3.38 42.19
N TRP A 38 -110.07 2.70 43.29
CA TRP A 38 -109.74 1.29 43.54
C TRP A 38 -111.02 0.44 43.61
N ASP A 39 -110.99 -0.75 42.99
CA ASP A 39 -112.12 -1.70 42.99
C ASP A 39 -112.56 -2.16 44.39
N SER A 40 -111.63 -2.16 45.35
CA SER A 40 -111.85 -2.46 46.77
C SER A 40 -112.43 -1.29 47.58
N PHE A 41 -112.49 -0.07 47.02
CA PHE A 41 -112.76 1.17 47.74
C PHE A 41 -111.82 1.45 48.93
N THR A 42 -110.57 0.97 48.85
CA THR A 42 -109.51 1.21 49.83
C THR A 42 -108.22 1.62 49.12
N VAL A 43 -107.39 2.44 49.76
CA VAL A 43 -106.02 2.67 49.26
C VAL A 43 -105.20 1.38 49.50
N PRO A 44 -104.43 0.88 48.52
CA PRO A 44 -103.61 -0.31 48.68
C PRO A 44 -102.58 -0.21 49.81
N THR A 45 -102.29 -1.34 50.42
CA THR A 45 -101.40 -1.53 51.56
C THR A 45 -100.39 -2.66 51.29
N ALA A 46 -99.42 -2.85 52.19
CA ALA A 46 -98.33 -3.82 52.03
C ALA A 46 -98.76 -5.30 51.97
N THR A 47 -100.06 -5.60 52.04
CA THR A 47 -100.63 -6.95 51.83
C THR A 47 -101.34 -7.12 50.48
N ASP A 48 -101.42 -6.06 49.67
CA ASP A 48 -102.27 -6.02 48.48
C ASP A 48 -101.45 -6.11 47.18
N ASP A 49 -101.84 -7.01 46.28
CA ASP A 49 -101.30 -7.13 44.92
C ASP A 49 -101.99 -6.11 44.01
N VAL A 50 -101.26 -5.10 43.57
CA VAL A 50 -101.84 -3.94 42.87
C VAL A 50 -101.72 -4.09 41.36
N ILE A 51 -102.84 -3.96 40.65
CA ILE A 51 -102.87 -3.87 39.19
C ILE A 51 -103.33 -2.47 38.76
N VAL A 52 -102.53 -1.82 37.90
CA VAL A 52 -102.95 -0.66 37.10
C VAL A 52 -103.16 -1.14 35.66
N PRO A 53 -104.42 -1.35 35.20
CA PRO A 53 -104.71 -1.80 33.83
C PRO A 53 -104.29 -0.77 32.78
N THR A 54 -104.40 -1.13 31.49
CA THR A 54 -104.07 -0.23 30.35
C THR A 54 -104.97 1.01 30.26
N GLY A 55 -104.38 2.13 29.81
CA GLY A 55 -105.09 3.36 29.46
C GLY A 55 -105.32 4.35 30.61
N PHE A 56 -104.73 4.14 31.78
CA PHE A 56 -104.90 4.98 32.96
C PHE A 56 -103.68 5.87 33.24
N THR A 57 -103.93 7.04 33.85
CA THR A 57 -102.90 7.87 34.48
C THR A 57 -103.08 7.79 35.99
N VAL A 58 -102.00 7.54 36.73
CA VAL A 58 -101.98 7.36 38.19
C VAL A 58 -100.91 8.25 38.80
N ASN A 59 -101.24 9.03 39.82
CA ASN A 59 -100.31 9.89 40.55
C ASN A 59 -100.06 9.33 41.95
N ILE A 60 -98.86 8.83 42.23
CA ILE A 60 -98.42 8.52 43.61
C ILE A 60 -98.13 9.86 44.29
N ASN A 61 -99.16 10.39 44.96
CA ASN A 61 -99.16 11.68 45.65
C ASN A 61 -99.00 11.57 47.18
N VAL A 62 -99.03 10.34 47.70
CA VAL A 62 -98.66 9.95 49.08
C VAL A 62 -97.87 8.64 48.99
N SER A 63 -97.05 8.32 49.98
CA SER A 63 -96.21 7.12 49.94
C SER A 63 -97.04 5.85 49.72
N ALA A 64 -96.84 5.17 48.58
CA ALA A 64 -97.44 3.89 48.28
C ALA A 64 -96.62 2.78 48.96
N ASN A 65 -97.28 1.87 49.66
CA ASN A 65 -96.65 0.68 50.24
C ASN A 65 -97.56 -0.50 49.90
N VAL A 66 -97.07 -1.44 49.08
CA VAL A 66 -97.87 -2.51 48.45
C VAL A 66 -97.21 -3.89 48.66
N LEU A 67 -97.93 -4.98 48.39
CA LEU A 67 -97.30 -6.31 48.29
C LEU A 67 -96.51 -6.36 46.98
N SER A 68 -97.21 -6.25 45.85
CA SER A 68 -96.64 -6.10 44.50
C SER A 68 -97.35 -5.00 43.72
N LEU A 69 -96.72 -4.49 42.65
CA LEU A 69 -97.33 -3.57 41.69
C LEU A 69 -97.10 -4.06 40.25
N GLN A 70 -98.17 -4.19 39.48
CA GLN A 70 -98.12 -4.38 38.03
C GLN A 70 -98.80 -3.22 37.29
N VAL A 71 -98.04 -2.44 36.53
CA VAL A 71 -98.57 -1.43 35.59
C VAL A 71 -98.64 -2.06 34.20
N GLN A 72 -99.78 -1.96 33.52
CA GLN A 72 -100.06 -2.66 32.27
C GLN A 72 -100.33 -1.72 31.08
N GLY A 73 -99.96 -2.16 29.87
CA GLY A 73 -100.30 -1.50 28.60
C GLY A 73 -99.83 -0.05 28.52
N ASN A 74 -100.62 0.83 27.89
CA ASN A 74 -100.25 2.24 27.65
C ASN A 74 -100.49 3.19 28.85
N SER A 75 -100.42 2.69 30.08
CA SER A 75 -100.70 3.48 31.28
C SER A 75 -99.51 4.31 31.76
N THR A 76 -99.81 5.45 32.39
CA THR A 76 -98.83 6.38 32.93
C THR A 76 -98.82 6.39 34.47
N LEU A 77 -97.68 6.12 35.11
CA LEU A 77 -97.49 6.23 36.55
C LEU A 77 -96.58 7.42 36.88
N ASN A 78 -97.13 8.45 37.52
CA ASN A 78 -96.36 9.60 38.01
C ASN A 78 -95.98 9.37 39.47
N ILE A 79 -94.71 9.07 39.73
CA ILE A 79 -94.16 8.83 41.06
C ILE A 79 -93.69 10.17 41.64
N GLY A 80 -94.50 10.78 42.51
CA GLY A 80 -94.21 12.08 43.15
C GLY A 80 -93.70 11.97 44.60
N THR A 81 -93.60 10.74 45.12
CA THR A 81 -93.11 10.40 46.46
C THR A 81 -92.86 8.88 46.51
N ASN A 82 -92.60 8.31 47.68
CA ASN A 82 -92.07 6.95 47.80
C ASN A 82 -93.04 5.86 47.31
N LEU A 83 -92.48 4.82 46.68
CA LEU A 83 -93.12 3.56 46.31
C LEU A 83 -92.34 2.41 46.95
N THR A 84 -92.96 1.72 47.90
CA THR A 84 -92.42 0.54 48.59
C THR A 84 -93.19 -0.71 48.19
N PHE A 85 -92.50 -1.81 47.91
CA PHE A 85 -93.09 -3.13 47.65
C PHE A 85 -92.28 -4.22 48.36
N THR A 86 -92.91 -5.35 48.66
CA THR A 86 -92.25 -6.48 49.36
C THR A 86 -92.17 -7.76 48.53
N GLU A 87 -92.88 -7.82 47.40
CA GLU A 87 -92.85 -8.88 46.39
C GLU A 87 -92.58 -8.31 45.00
N ALA A 88 -92.16 -9.18 44.07
CA ALA A 88 -91.66 -8.76 42.76
C ALA A 88 -92.71 -7.94 41.97
N SER A 89 -92.30 -6.77 41.49
CA SER A 89 -93.15 -5.78 40.84
C SER A 89 -92.74 -5.55 39.38
N SER A 90 -93.62 -5.02 38.54
CA SER A 90 -93.33 -4.81 37.11
C SER A 90 -94.06 -3.66 36.44
N PHE A 91 -93.37 -3.05 35.48
CA PHE A 91 -93.94 -2.16 34.48
C PHE A 91 -93.94 -2.90 33.13
N SER A 92 -95.11 -3.02 32.51
CA SER A 92 -95.28 -3.78 31.27
C SER A 92 -94.83 -2.97 30.04
N ALA A 93 -94.65 -3.67 28.91
CA ALA A 93 -94.36 -2.99 27.65
C ALA A 93 -95.43 -1.94 27.29
N GLY A 94 -94.97 -0.75 26.92
CA GLY A 94 -95.80 0.41 26.55
C GLY A 94 -96.20 1.34 27.70
N THR A 95 -95.88 1.05 28.96
CA THR A 95 -96.18 1.95 30.09
C THR A 95 -95.21 3.12 30.15
N THR A 96 -95.64 4.27 30.68
CA THR A 96 -94.78 5.44 30.94
C THR A 96 -94.69 5.71 32.44
N ILE A 97 -93.51 5.72 33.02
CA ILE A 97 -93.28 5.90 34.45
C ILE A 97 -92.50 7.21 34.64
N ASN A 98 -93.16 8.26 35.11
CA ASN A 98 -92.50 9.54 35.36
C ASN A 98 -92.03 9.56 36.82
N TRP A 99 -90.73 9.32 37.04
CA TRP A 99 -90.12 9.31 38.36
C TRP A 99 -89.70 10.75 38.71
N ASN A 100 -90.58 11.44 39.44
CA ASN A 100 -90.46 12.88 39.71
C ASN A 100 -89.84 13.19 41.07
N SER A 101 -89.97 12.28 42.05
CA SER A 101 -89.35 12.39 43.37
C SER A 101 -89.48 11.09 44.17
N GLY A 102 -88.75 11.00 45.28
CA GLY A 102 -88.90 9.94 46.27
C GLY A 102 -88.20 8.64 45.94
N TYR A 103 -88.38 7.67 46.83
CA TYR A 103 -87.72 6.37 46.79
C TYR A 103 -88.55 5.33 46.02
N ILE A 104 -87.90 4.47 45.25
CA ILE A 104 -88.45 3.17 44.82
C ILE A 104 -87.72 2.10 45.63
N THR A 105 -88.42 1.34 46.47
CA THR A 105 -87.81 0.38 47.41
C THR A 105 -88.53 -0.97 47.37
N GLY A 106 -87.82 -2.02 46.95
CA GLY A 106 -88.19 -3.41 47.16
C GLY A 106 -87.48 -3.94 48.40
N THR A 107 -88.20 -4.55 49.35
CA THR A 107 -87.55 -5.17 50.51
C THR A 107 -86.96 -6.54 50.16
N SER A 108 -85.73 -6.57 49.63
CA SER A 108 -85.08 -7.80 49.14
C SER A 108 -85.84 -8.47 47.99
N THR A 109 -86.29 -7.67 47.03
CA THR A 109 -87.08 -8.12 45.87
C THR A 109 -86.86 -7.20 44.66
N SER A 110 -87.41 -7.58 43.50
CA SER A 110 -87.12 -6.94 42.22
C SER A 110 -88.26 -6.10 41.65
N LEU A 111 -87.88 -5.11 40.82
CA LEU A 111 -88.77 -4.35 39.96
C LEU A 111 -88.33 -4.54 38.50
N THR A 112 -89.20 -5.09 37.65
CA THR A 112 -88.90 -5.28 36.22
C THR A 112 -89.56 -4.20 35.37
N ASN A 113 -88.79 -3.28 34.78
CA ASN A 113 -89.28 -2.34 33.78
C ASN A 113 -89.19 -2.94 32.38
N ASN A 114 -90.32 -2.99 31.66
CA ASN A 114 -90.38 -3.27 30.22
C ASN A 114 -90.98 -2.07 29.45
N GLY A 115 -91.32 -0.97 30.13
CA GLY A 115 -91.84 0.27 29.55
C GLY A 115 -90.79 1.39 29.55
N THR A 116 -91.23 2.64 29.54
CA THR A 116 -90.35 3.82 29.57
C THR A 116 -90.42 4.51 30.93
N VAL A 117 -89.29 4.63 31.62
CA VAL A 117 -89.10 5.42 32.84
C VAL A 117 -88.47 6.76 32.46
N ASN A 118 -89.02 7.88 32.90
CA ASN A 118 -88.45 9.21 32.68
C ASN A 118 -88.08 9.86 34.01
N VAL A 119 -86.86 10.40 34.08
CA VAL A 119 -86.35 11.26 35.15
C VAL A 119 -86.26 12.69 34.63
N PHE A 120 -86.62 13.65 35.48
CA PHE A 120 -86.76 15.08 35.14
C PHE A 120 -85.76 15.94 35.93
N VAL A 121 -86.23 16.95 36.68
CA VAL A 121 -85.37 17.97 37.32
C VAL A 121 -84.88 17.55 38.70
N SER A 122 -85.72 16.81 39.45
CA SER A 122 -85.41 16.38 40.81
C SER A 122 -84.74 15.02 40.80
N SER A 123 -83.69 14.86 41.61
CA SER A 123 -83.08 13.56 41.83
C SER A 123 -84.02 12.59 42.57
N VAL A 124 -83.85 11.31 42.28
CA VAL A 124 -84.70 10.19 42.74
C VAL A 124 -83.82 9.07 43.31
N PHE A 125 -84.39 8.15 44.09
CA PHE A 125 -83.60 7.22 44.91
C PHE A 125 -84.04 5.76 44.74
N LEU A 126 -83.17 4.89 44.22
CA LEU A 126 -83.34 3.45 44.30
C LEU A 126 -82.93 3.00 45.71
N GLY A 127 -83.88 2.48 46.49
CA GLY A 127 -83.66 2.10 47.89
C GLY A 127 -82.87 0.81 48.03
N GLY A 128 -82.11 0.68 49.13
CA GLY A 128 -81.29 -0.50 49.42
C GLY A 128 -82.07 -1.82 49.41
N LEU A 129 -81.38 -2.90 49.02
CA LEU A 129 -81.94 -4.25 48.83
C LEU A 129 -82.97 -4.38 47.69
N THR A 130 -83.00 -3.42 46.75
CA THR A 130 -83.85 -3.46 45.55
C THR A 130 -83.03 -3.81 44.32
N THR A 131 -83.45 -4.84 43.57
CA THR A 131 -82.91 -5.11 42.21
C THR A 131 -83.85 -4.54 41.15
N PHE A 132 -83.43 -3.47 40.47
CA PHE A 132 -84.18 -2.84 39.39
C PHE A 132 -83.72 -3.38 38.03
N ILE A 133 -84.49 -4.30 37.46
CA ILE A 133 -84.22 -4.93 36.16
C ILE A 133 -84.83 -4.06 35.05
N ASN A 134 -84.01 -3.47 34.19
CA ASN A 134 -84.46 -2.72 33.03
C ASN A 134 -84.35 -3.55 31.73
N ASN A 135 -85.51 -3.94 31.19
CA ASN A 135 -85.70 -4.49 29.85
C ASN A 135 -86.31 -3.45 28.88
N GLY A 136 -86.68 -2.29 29.40
CA GLY A 136 -87.33 -1.20 28.67
C GLY A 136 -86.39 -0.02 28.51
N GLN A 137 -86.92 1.19 28.65
CA GLN A 137 -86.16 2.43 28.51
C GLN A 137 -86.11 3.20 29.84
N ILE A 138 -84.96 3.77 30.20
CA ILE A 138 -84.80 4.79 31.24
C ILE A 138 -84.25 6.06 30.58
N ASN A 139 -84.91 7.20 30.74
CA ASN A 139 -84.55 8.47 30.12
C ASN A 139 -84.23 9.55 31.17
N PHE A 140 -83.04 10.14 31.10
CA PHE A 140 -82.70 11.38 31.77
C PHE A 140 -83.02 12.54 30.83
N THR A 141 -84.13 13.23 31.09
CA THR A 141 -84.64 14.34 30.23
C THR A 141 -84.31 15.73 30.77
N SER A 142 -83.71 15.80 31.96
CA SER A 142 -83.26 17.00 32.65
C SER A 142 -82.29 16.61 33.78
N THR A 143 -81.92 17.56 34.64
CA THR A 143 -80.78 17.51 35.58
C THR A 143 -80.90 16.56 36.79
N GLY A 144 -81.93 15.72 36.86
CA GLY A 144 -82.22 14.90 38.05
C GLY A 144 -81.47 13.57 38.05
N ASP A 145 -80.68 13.31 39.10
CA ASP A 145 -79.91 12.07 39.24
C ASP A 145 -80.77 10.88 39.68
N ILE A 146 -80.36 9.65 39.33
CA ILE A 146 -80.76 8.44 40.04
C ILE A 146 -79.68 8.14 41.08
N TYR A 147 -80.03 8.29 42.35
CA TYR A 147 -79.22 7.84 43.47
C TYR A 147 -79.44 6.34 43.72
N ILE A 148 -78.39 5.53 43.65
CA ILE A 148 -78.41 4.11 44.02
C ILE A 148 -77.93 3.99 45.47
N ALA A 149 -78.79 3.49 46.35
CA ALA A 149 -78.45 3.31 47.76
C ALA A 149 -77.76 1.97 48.04
N VAL A 150 -77.10 1.88 49.20
CA VAL A 150 -76.34 0.69 49.61
C VAL A 150 -77.16 -0.60 49.53
N ASP A 151 -76.54 -1.62 48.94
CA ASP A 151 -77.08 -2.93 48.59
C ASP A 151 -78.26 -2.88 47.60
N ALA A 152 -78.42 -1.80 46.83
CA ALA A 152 -79.30 -1.73 45.67
C ALA A 152 -78.52 -1.98 44.37
N GLU A 153 -79.25 -2.46 43.36
CA GLU A 153 -78.69 -2.92 42.09
C GLU A 153 -79.63 -2.47 40.95
N LEU A 154 -79.10 -1.83 39.91
CA LEU A 154 -79.83 -1.51 38.68
C LEU A 154 -79.20 -2.26 37.51
N ASN A 155 -79.94 -3.19 36.92
CA ASN A 155 -79.45 -4.05 35.85
C ASN A 155 -80.09 -3.66 34.52
N ASN A 156 -79.32 -3.01 33.65
CA ASN A 156 -79.72 -2.77 32.27
C ASN A 156 -79.43 -4.01 31.43
N THR A 157 -80.47 -4.82 31.18
CA THR A 157 -80.33 -6.10 30.47
C THR A 157 -80.05 -5.87 28.98
N THR A 158 -79.70 -6.93 28.25
CA THR A 158 -79.48 -6.92 26.78
C THR A 158 -80.62 -6.33 25.93
N THR A 159 -81.83 -6.18 26.49
CA THR A 159 -82.97 -5.50 25.84
C THR A 159 -83.22 -4.09 26.36
N GLY A 160 -82.63 -3.74 27.50
CA GLY A 160 -82.75 -2.44 28.15
C GLY A 160 -81.95 -1.34 27.45
N THR A 161 -82.50 -0.13 27.51
CA THR A 161 -81.84 1.10 27.09
C THR A 161 -81.86 2.13 28.23
N ILE A 162 -80.72 2.74 28.50
CA ILE A 162 -80.59 3.95 29.33
C ILE A 162 -80.19 5.09 28.39
N SER A 163 -80.89 6.21 28.42
CA SER A 163 -80.65 7.37 27.56
C SER A 163 -80.45 8.64 28.35
N PHE A 164 -79.28 9.27 28.18
CA PHE A 164 -79.00 10.63 28.66
C PHE A 164 -79.28 11.63 27.55
N LEU A 165 -80.23 12.55 27.79
CA LEU A 165 -80.77 13.47 26.77
C LEU A 165 -80.68 14.95 27.20
N ALA A 166 -80.03 15.25 28.33
CA ALA A 166 -79.88 16.59 28.90
C ALA A 166 -78.56 16.71 29.66
N ASN A 167 -78.09 17.95 29.88
CA ASN A 167 -76.89 18.22 30.68
C ASN A 167 -77.17 17.91 32.16
N GLY A 168 -76.35 17.06 32.78
CA GLY A 168 -76.64 16.48 34.10
C GLY A 168 -77.82 15.51 34.11
N GLY A 169 -78.07 14.91 35.28
CA GLY A 169 -78.90 13.71 35.40
C GLY A 169 -78.00 12.48 35.35
N ASN A 170 -77.36 12.21 36.48
CA ASN A 170 -76.30 11.22 36.65
C ASN A 170 -76.82 9.92 37.30
N PHE A 171 -75.98 8.89 37.33
CA PHE A 171 -76.07 7.89 38.40
C PHE A 171 -75.13 8.28 39.53
N SER A 172 -75.61 8.22 40.77
CA SER A 172 -74.87 8.72 41.94
C SER A 172 -74.98 7.76 43.13
N GLU A 173 -73.90 7.55 43.87
CA GLU A 173 -73.93 6.76 45.10
C GLU A 173 -74.76 7.41 46.23
N SER A 174 -75.45 6.59 47.04
CA SER A 174 -76.20 7.03 48.22
C SER A 174 -75.84 6.21 49.46
N GLY A 175 -74.63 6.46 49.97
CA GLY A 175 -74.08 5.87 51.19
C GLY A 175 -72.91 4.92 50.91
N ASN A 176 -72.18 4.58 51.97
CA ASN A 176 -70.95 3.81 51.86
C ASN A 176 -71.24 2.31 51.81
N GLY A 177 -71.16 1.69 50.63
CA GLY A 177 -71.36 0.26 50.40
C GLY A 177 -71.63 -0.02 48.91
N ASN A 178 -71.98 -1.27 48.59
CA ASN A 178 -72.24 -1.70 47.21
C ASN A 178 -73.42 -0.92 46.60
N ASN A 179 -73.18 -0.19 45.50
CA ASN A 179 -74.15 0.68 44.82
C ASN A 179 -74.12 0.35 43.31
N LEU A 180 -74.65 -0.80 42.91
CA LEU A 180 -74.33 -1.39 41.60
C LEU A 180 -75.24 -0.92 40.45
N LEU A 181 -74.62 -0.50 39.36
CA LEU A 181 -75.20 -0.38 38.02
C LEU A 181 -74.53 -1.41 37.10
N THR A 182 -75.28 -2.38 36.57
CA THR A 182 -74.79 -3.27 35.50
C THR A 182 -75.37 -2.90 34.14
N ASN A 183 -74.60 -3.12 33.08
CA ASN A 183 -75.01 -2.92 31.70
C ASN A 183 -74.59 -4.09 30.80
N ASP A 184 -75.58 -4.90 30.42
CA ASP A 184 -75.53 -5.83 29.29
C ASP A 184 -76.24 -5.24 28.05
N GLY A 185 -76.95 -4.12 28.22
CA GLY A 185 -77.78 -3.46 27.23
C GLY A 185 -77.14 -2.23 26.58
N LEU A 186 -77.98 -1.28 26.17
CA LEU A 186 -77.53 -0.01 25.58
C LEU A 186 -77.55 1.13 26.61
N ILE A 187 -76.41 1.74 26.87
CA ILE A 187 -76.31 3.11 27.41
C ILE A 187 -76.06 4.05 26.23
N VAL A 188 -76.92 5.06 26.05
CA VAL A 188 -76.78 6.07 24.99
C VAL A 188 -76.75 7.49 25.55
N VAL A 189 -75.81 8.29 25.06
CA VAL A 189 -75.60 9.69 25.45
C VAL A 189 -75.77 10.56 24.21
N ASP A 190 -76.84 11.34 24.18
CA ASP A 190 -77.21 12.22 23.06
C ASP A 190 -77.62 13.59 23.60
N LEU A 191 -76.61 14.30 24.13
CA LEU A 191 -76.82 15.57 24.85
C LEU A 191 -77.03 16.73 23.86
N PRO A 192 -77.68 17.84 24.28
CA PRO A 192 -77.95 18.97 23.38
C PRO A 192 -76.72 19.77 22.89
N ASP A 193 -75.55 19.58 23.51
CA ASP A 193 -74.30 20.28 23.20
C ASP A 193 -73.12 19.34 23.48
N ALA A 194 -72.04 19.43 22.70
CA ALA A 194 -70.85 18.59 22.85
C ALA A 194 -70.06 18.82 24.15
N ASN A 195 -70.24 20.00 24.78
CA ASN A 195 -69.60 20.36 26.06
C ASN A 195 -70.50 20.05 27.28
N HIS A 196 -71.71 19.54 27.07
CA HIS A 196 -72.52 19.02 28.16
C HIS A 196 -71.98 17.68 28.63
N GLN A 197 -72.19 17.35 29.90
CA GLN A 197 -71.61 16.18 30.53
C GLN A 197 -72.59 15.47 31.46
N VAL A 198 -72.43 14.15 31.55
CA VAL A 198 -73.10 13.27 32.51
C VAL A 198 -72.07 12.33 33.15
N PHE A 199 -72.37 11.86 34.35
CA PHE A 199 -71.48 11.04 35.16
C PHE A 199 -72.15 9.73 35.58
N ILE A 200 -71.33 8.68 35.71
CA ILE A 200 -71.66 7.46 36.44
C ILE A 200 -70.76 7.47 37.68
N TYR A 201 -71.29 7.99 38.80
CA TYR A 201 -70.67 8.08 40.13
C TYR A 201 -71.11 6.94 41.07
N THR A 202 -71.38 5.77 40.51
CA THR A 202 -71.83 4.57 41.23
C THR A 202 -70.95 3.39 40.81
N GLU A 203 -70.91 2.31 41.59
CA GLU A 203 -70.20 1.10 41.17
C GLU A 203 -70.79 0.60 39.84
N PHE A 204 -69.96 0.43 38.81
CA PHE A 204 -70.41 0.20 37.45
C PHE A 204 -69.76 -1.05 36.87
N GLN A 205 -70.56 -1.88 36.20
CA GLN A 205 -70.08 -3.05 35.45
C GLN A 205 -70.68 -3.04 34.05
N ASN A 206 -69.87 -2.81 33.02
CA ASN A 206 -70.28 -3.06 31.63
C ASN A 206 -69.87 -4.49 31.28
N ASN A 207 -70.85 -5.37 31.05
CA ASN A 207 -70.65 -6.80 30.80
C ASN A 207 -71.17 -7.15 29.39
N ASP A 208 -70.31 -7.04 28.38
CA ASP A 208 -70.66 -7.11 26.93
C ASP A 208 -71.70 -6.04 26.47
N GLY A 209 -72.03 -5.09 27.34
CA GLY A 209 -72.96 -3.99 27.04
C GLY A 209 -72.42 -3.00 26.01
N THR A 210 -73.34 -2.28 25.36
CA THR A 210 -73.02 -1.19 24.43
C THR A 210 -73.09 0.17 25.13
N ILE A 211 -72.02 0.95 25.02
CA ILE A 211 -71.99 2.38 25.34
C ILE A 211 -71.90 3.18 24.04
N GLN A 212 -72.87 4.08 23.81
CA GLN A 212 -73.02 4.86 22.58
C GLN A 212 -73.05 6.35 22.90
N VAL A 213 -71.93 7.07 22.70
CA VAL A 213 -71.84 8.52 22.89
C VAL A 213 -72.00 9.22 21.53
N ASN A 214 -73.21 9.73 21.26
CA ASN A 214 -73.53 10.44 20.02
C ASN A 214 -73.14 11.91 20.07
N ASN A 215 -73.36 12.57 21.22
CA ASN A 215 -73.04 13.98 21.43
C ASN A 215 -72.92 14.29 22.92
N GLY A 216 -71.89 15.03 23.32
CA GLY A 216 -71.60 15.32 24.74
C GLY A 216 -70.63 14.34 25.39
N ILE A 217 -70.38 14.53 26.69
CA ILE A 217 -69.36 13.82 27.46
C ILE A 217 -70.00 12.81 28.43
N LEU A 218 -69.56 11.55 28.38
CA LEU A 218 -69.83 10.54 29.39
C LEU A 218 -68.59 10.31 30.24
N ASN A 219 -68.70 10.48 31.56
CA ASN A 219 -67.60 10.30 32.50
C ASN A 219 -67.86 9.07 33.38
N LEU A 220 -66.96 8.08 33.31
CA LEU A 220 -66.89 6.96 34.25
C LEU A 220 -65.97 7.39 35.40
N SER A 221 -66.54 7.76 36.54
CA SER A 221 -65.83 8.46 37.60
C SER A 221 -66.24 7.93 38.97
N HIS A 222 -65.30 7.49 39.80
CA HIS A 222 -65.63 6.92 41.10
C HIS A 222 -64.50 7.16 42.12
N ASN A 223 -64.88 7.41 43.38
CA ASN A 223 -63.94 7.72 44.46
C ASN A 223 -63.30 6.48 45.10
N ILE A 224 -63.80 5.28 44.77
CA ILE A 224 -63.28 3.98 45.22
C ILE A 224 -62.56 3.31 44.05
N LEU A 225 -61.36 2.77 44.32
CA LEU A 225 -60.56 1.98 43.38
C LEU A 225 -61.33 0.74 42.90
N GLU A 226 -61.11 0.30 41.65
CA GLU A 226 -61.71 -0.91 41.03
C GLU A 226 -63.25 -0.93 40.92
N ALA A 227 -63.93 0.16 41.29
CA ALA A 227 -65.39 0.27 41.28
C ALA A 227 -66.01 0.45 39.87
N GLN A 228 -65.19 0.55 38.82
CA GLN A 228 -65.63 0.59 37.42
C GLN A 228 -65.03 -0.63 36.73
N VAL A 229 -65.83 -1.63 36.38
CA VAL A 229 -65.38 -2.85 35.67
C VAL A 229 -65.90 -2.81 34.25
N LEU A 230 -64.99 -2.95 33.29
CA LEU A 230 -65.29 -3.01 31.86
C LEU A 230 -64.89 -4.41 31.37
N ALA A 231 -65.89 -5.26 31.19
CA ALA A 231 -65.77 -6.65 30.77
C ALA A 231 -66.39 -6.80 29.37
N ASP A 232 -65.54 -6.97 28.35
CA ASP A 232 -65.94 -6.94 26.95
C ASP A 232 -66.77 -5.67 26.55
N GLY A 233 -67.53 -5.76 25.46
CA GLY A 233 -68.54 -4.78 25.07
C GLY A 233 -68.18 -3.87 23.90
N THR A 234 -69.12 -3.00 23.55
CA THR A 234 -69.05 -2.11 22.38
C THR A 234 -69.14 -0.64 22.80
N TYR A 235 -68.08 0.13 22.59
CA TYR A 235 -67.95 1.54 22.97
C TYR A 235 -67.84 2.37 21.69
N ASN A 236 -68.95 2.98 21.30
CA ASN A 236 -69.05 3.82 20.11
C ASN A 236 -69.05 5.30 20.53
N VAL A 237 -68.13 6.09 19.97
CA VAL A 237 -68.03 7.53 20.25
C VAL A 237 -68.04 8.29 18.93
N ALA A 238 -69.12 9.04 18.67
CA ALA A 238 -69.25 9.88 17.48
C ALA A 238 -68.35 11.12 17.57
N SER A 239 -68.15 11.83 16.45
CA SER A 239 -67.18 12.95 16.34
C SER A 239 -67.44 14.17 17.23
N THR A 240 -68.58 14.26 17.90
CA THR A 240 -68.92 15.29 18.90
C THR A 240 -69.25 14.70 20.27
N GLY A 241 -68.95 13.41 20.45
CA GLY A 241 -68.99 12.69 21.71
C GLY A 241 -67.60 12.55 22.32
N THR A 242 -67.58 12.41 23.64
CA THR A 242 -66.37 12.11 24.43
C THR A 242 -66.70 11.04 25.47
N LEU A 243 -65.82 10.05 25.62
CA LEU A 243 -65.89 9.04 26.68
C LEU A 243 -64.66 9.15 27.59
N ASP A 244 -64.88 9.45 28.87
CA ASP A 244 -63.82 9.73 29.83
C ASP A 244 -63.72 8.63 30.89
N PHE A 245 -62.60 7.91 30.90
CA PHE A 245 -62.19 7.01 31.98
C PHE A 245 -61.46 7.82 33.05
N ASP A 246 -62.26 8.59 33.79
CA ASP A 246 -61.84 9.63 34.75
C ASP A 246 -61.31 9.07 36.08
N SER A 247 -61.52 7.79 36.34
CA SER A 247 -61.12 7.11 37.58
C SER A 247 -60.63 5.70 37.29
N ALA A 248 -60.15 4.99 38.31
CA ALA A 248 -59.59 3.65 38.10
C ALA A 248 -60.64 2.68 37.56
N ILE A 249 -60.29 2.01 36.46
CA ILE A 249 -61.09 0.98 35.78
C ILE A 249 -60.40 -0.38 35.89
N THR A 250 -61.17 -1.44 36.01
CA THR A 250 -60.70 -2.83 35.85
C THR A 250 -61.12 -3.31 34.46
N LEU A 251 -60.15 -3.76 33.66
CA LEU A 251 -60.35 -4.22 32.29
C LEU A 251 -60.27 -5.75 32.22
N THR A 252 -61.25 -6.38 31.54
CA THR A 252 -61.20 -7.80 31.19
C THR A 252 -61.81 -7.99 29.79
N GLY A 253 -61.24 -8.91 29.00
CA GLY A 253 -61.74 -9.18 27.64
C GLY A 253 -61.50 -8.03 26.66
N SER A 254 -62.34 -7.93 25.62
CA SER A 254 -62.15 -7.04 24.46
C SER A 254 -63.08 -5.83 24.51
N LEU A 255 -62.51 -4.64 24.74
CA LEU A 255 -63.23 -3.38 24.56
C LEU A 255 -63.16 -2.99 23.08
N SER A 256 -64.28 -3.16 22.39
CA SER A 256 -64.39 -2.94 20.94
C SER A 256 -65.30 -1.74 20.60
N GLY A 257 -65.40 -1.34 19.33
CA GLY A 257 -66.38 -0.32 18.89
C GLY A 257 -65.86 0.63 17.82
N SER A 258 -66.61 1.70 17.54
CA SER A 258 -66.24 2.74 16.56
C SER A 258 -65.97 4.08 17.24
N LEU A 259 -64.71 4.50 17.23
CA LEU A 259 -64.27 5.77 17.77
C LEU A 259 -64.03 6.77 16.61
N SER A 260 -64.85 7.82 16.60
CA SER A 260 -64.74 8.99 15.71
C SER A 260 -64.60 10.31 16.49
N GLY A 261 -65.00 10.32 17.77
CA GLY A 261 -64.65 11.33 18.77
C GLY A 261 -63.55 10.81 19.71
N THR A 262 -63.40 11.45 20.87
CA THR A 262 -62.29 11.16 21.81
C THR A 262 -62.68 10.16 22.89
N LEU A 263 -61.79 9.21 23.17
CA LEU A 263 -61.79 8.45 24.42
C LEU A 263 -60.59 8.92 25.25
N ASN A 264 -60.81 9.50 26.44
CA ASN A 264 -59.72 9.90 27.33
C ASN A 264 -59.49 8.84 28.43
N TRP A 265 -58.29 8.31 28.50
CA TRP A 265 -57.81 7.48 29.61
C TRP A 265 -57.07 8.37 30.62
N ARG A 266 -57.64 8.57 31.81
CA ARG A 266 -57.08 9.42 32.89
C ARG A 266 -56.81 8.68 34.19
N GLY A 267 -57.65 7.70 34.54
CA GLY A 267 -57.48 6.84 35.71
C GLY A 267 -56.52 5.69 35.47
N ASN A 268 -56.28 4.85 36.48
CA ASN A 268 -55.51 3.63 36.30
C ASN A 268 -56.36 2.57 35.59
N ALA A 269 -55.80 1.88 34.59
CA ALA A 269 -56.40 0.68 34.01
C ALA A 269 -55.76 -0.55 34.65
N ASN A 270 -56.56 -1.34 35.36
CA ASN A 270 -56.16 -2.55 36.06
C ASN A 270 -56.48 -3.78 35.22
N VAL A 271 -55.46 -4.50 34.76
CA VAL A 271 -55.60 -5.85 34.18
C VAL A 271 -54.97 -6.82 35.17
N ALA A 272 -55.74 -7.77 35.69
CA ALA A 272 -55.25 -8.67 36.74
C ALA A 272 -54.11 -9.58 36.23
N LEU A 273 -53.23 -10.00 37.14
CA LEU A 273 -52.17 -10.97 36.87
C LEU A 273 -52.72 -12.22 36.17
N ASP A 274 -52.00 -12.69 35.16
CA ASP A 274 -52.37 -13.78 34.23
C ASP A 274 -53.59 -13.51 33.31
N ASP A 275 -54.29 -12.38 33.44
CA ASP A 275 -55.37 -11.98 32.53
C ASP A 275 -54.86 -11.12 31.35
N THR A 276 -55.65 -11.13 30.27
CA THR A 276 -55.47 -10.30 29.08
C THR A 276 -56.71 -9.46 28.80
N ALA A 277 -56.52 -8.17 28.51
CA ALA A 277 -57.54 -7.28 27.97
C ALA A 277 -57.09 -6.68 26.63
N SER A 278 -58.01 -6.19 25.81
CA SER A 278 -57.67 -5.52 24.53
C SER A 278 -58.48 -4.25 24.26
N PHE A 279 -57.83 -3.32 23.55
CA PHE A 279 -58.46 -2.14 22.93
C PHE A 279 -58.57 -2.40 21.42
N ASP A 280 -59.77 -2.83 21.00
CA ASP A 280 -60.09 -3.30 19.64
C ASP A 280 -61.03 -2.31 18.93
N PHE A 281 -60.71 -1.02 19.01
CA PHE A 281 -61.50 0.05 18.44
C PHE A 281 -61.22 0.26 16.95
N THR A 282 -62.24 0.70 16.23
CA THR A 282 -62.24 0.94 14.79
C THR A 282 -62.61 2.39 14.48
N GLY A 283 -62.33 2.87 13.25
CA GLY A 283 -62.57 4.27 12.85
C GLY A 283 -61.32 5.15 12.97
N ASN A 284 -61.48 6.39 13.39
CA ASN A 284 -60.36 7.30 13.72
C ASN A 284 -59.90 7.03 15.16
N ALA A 285 -59.57 5.78 15.47
CA ALA A 285 -59.64 5.24 16.83
C ALA A 285 -58.52 5.70 17.77
N ILE A 286 -58.59 6.95 18.20
CA ILE A 286 -57.65 7.60 19.13
C ILE A 286 -58.16 7.45 20.58
N VAL A 287 -57.40 6.71 21.38
CA VAL A 287 -57.43 6.71 22.84
C VAL A 287 -56.37 7.70 23.31
N ASP A 288 -56.78 8.85 23.82
CA ASP A 288 -55.86 9.81 24.43
C ASP A 288 -55.50 9.31 25.84
N TRP A 289 -54.26 8.86 26.04
CA TRP A 289 -53.74 8.51 27.36
C TRP A 289 -53.23 9.79 28.04
N VAL A 290 -54.11 10.38 28.84
CA VAL A 290 -53.96 11.73 29.42
C VAL A 290 -53.27 11.71 30.77
N SER A 291 -53.47 10.64 31.56
CA SER A 291 -52.83 10.41 32.85
C SER A 291 -53.09 8.98 33.34
N GLY A 292 -52.56 8.64 34.52
CA GLY A 292 -52.80 7.35 35.16
C GLY A 292 -51.82 6.27 34.72
N ALA A 293 -52.08 5.05 35.15
CA ALA A 293 -51.18 3.91 34.97
C ALA A 293 -51.90 2.66 34.42
N LEU A 294 -51.20 1.85 33.63
CA LEU A 294 -51.51 0.43 33.46
C LEU A 294 -50.97 -0.34 34.67
N VAL A 295 -51.81 -1.10 35.35
CA VAL A 295 -51.50 -1.79 36.63
C VAL A 295 -52.13 -3.19 36.68
N GLY A 296 -51.75 -3.97 37.70
CA GLY A 296 -52.36 -5.26 38.04
C GLY A 296 -51.56 -6.51 37.66
N GLY A 297 -50.53 -6.38 36.82
CA GLY A 297 -49.64 -7.48 36.39
C GLY A 297 -50.16 -8.29 35.21
N GLY A 298 -51.32 -7.93 34.66
CA GLY A 298 -51.85 -8.50 33.43
C GLY A 298 -51.32 -7.83 32.16
N THR A 299 -51.88 -8.22 31.02
CA THR A 299 -51.49 -7.72 29.69
C THR A 299 -52.62 -6.95 29.01
N LEU A 300 -52.35 -5.71 28.60
CA LEU A 300 -53.22 -4.93 27.71
C LEU A 300 -52.71 -5.02 26.26
N THR A 301 -53.54 -5.50 25.34
CA THR A 301 -53.24 -5.54 23.90
C THR A 301 -53.89 -4.35 23.20
N ASN A 302 -53.07 -3.42 22.71
CA ASN A 302 -53.51 -2.30 21.91
C ASN A 302 -53.57 -2.66 20.41
N ASN A 303 -54.78 -2.81 19.88
CA ASN A 303 -55.05 -2.88 18.44
C ASN A 303 -55.61 -1.55 17.89
N SER A 304 -55.48 -0.45 18.65
CA SER A 304 -56.01 0.89 18.38
C SER A 304 -54.89 1.95 18.32
N ILE A 305 -55.21 3.24 18.08
CA ILE A 305 -54.24 4.32 18.21
C ILE A 305 -54.27 4.81 19.66
N ILE A 306 -53.18 4.63 20.40
CA ILE A 306 -52.96 5.30 21.68
C ILE A 306 -52.18 6.59 21.44
N ASN A 307 -52.62 7.69 22.02
CA ASN A 307 -51.98 8.99 21.91
C ASN A 307 -51.53 9.49 23.29
N ILE A 308 -50.22 9.64 23.47
CA ILE A 308 -49.60 10.23 24.66
C ILE A 308 -49.57 11.75 24.46
N VAL A 309 -50.19 12.45 25.42
CA VAL A 309 -50.35 13.91 25.37
C VAL A 309 -49.34 14.61 26.30
N ILE A 310 -49.77 15.54 27.16
CA ILE A 310 -48.87 16.47 27.88
C ILE A 310 -48.31 15.88 29.17
N ASN A 311 -49.07 15.03 29.88
CA ASN A 311 -48.64 14.48 31.17
C ASN A 311 -47.95 13.14 30.98
N ASN A 312 -47.09 12.80 31.94
CA ASN A 312 -46.48 11.48 32.01
C ASN A 312 -47.53 10.41 32.37
N VAL A 313 -47.38 9.24 31.76
CA VAL A 313 -48.20 8.04 32.02
C VAL A 313 -47.29 6.90 32.46
N PHE A 314 -47.86 5.84 33.04
CA PHE A 314 -47.08 4.83 33.74
C PHE A 314 -47.51 3.39 33.41
N ILE A 315 -46.57 2.46 33.44
CA ILE A 315 -46.81 1.02 33.40
C ILE A 315 -46.17 0.43 34.66
N TYR A 316 -46.99 -0.06 35.59
CA TYR A 316 -46.58 -0.50 36.92
C TYR A 316 -47.06 -1.92 37.25
N ASP A 317 -46.63 -2.41 38.41
CA ASP A 317 -47.02 -3.72 38.97
C ASP A 317 -46.73 -4.91 38.02
N ALA A 318 -45.60 -4.86 37.30
CA ALA A 318 -45.19 -5.85 36.29
C ALA A 318 -46.19 -6.04 35.12
N SER A 319 -46.99 -5.02 34.82
CA SER A 319 -47.98 -5.08 33.72
C SER A 319 -47.32 -4.96 32.34
N ALA A 320 -47.94 -5.57 31.32
CA ALA A 320 -47.45 -5.55 29.94
C ALA A 320 -48.41 -4.80 28.99
N LEU A 321 -47.85 -3.97 28.11
CA LEU A 321 -48.56 -3.33 27.00
C LEU A 321 -48.05 -3.90 25.67
N ILE A 322 -48.88 -4.68 24.98
CA ILE A 322 -48.58 -5.18 23.63
C ILE A 322 -49.18 -4.21 22.61
N ASN A 323 -48.34 -3.58 21.78
CA ASN A 323 -48.77 -2.69 20.72
C ASN A 323 -48.76 -3.41 19.35
N ASN A 324 -49.94 -3.56 18.77
CA ASN A 324 -50.14 -4.09 17.42
C ASN A 324 -50.59 -3.02 16.42
N SER A 325 -50.74 -1.75 16.84
CA SER A 325 -51.26 -0.66 16.02
C SER A 325 -50.37 0.59 16.10
N ASP A 326 -50.69 1.63 16.89
CA ASP A 326 -49.89 2.86 16.92
C ASP A 326 -49.89 3.50 18.32
N ILE A 327 -48.70 3.79 18.87
CA ILE A 327 -48.51 4.63 20.07
C ILE A 327 -47.86 5.92 19.62
N ARG A 328 -48.56 7.05 19.75
CA ARG A 328 -48.11 8.37 19.28
C ARG A 328 -47.74 9.29 20.44
N PHE A 329 -46.54 9.84 20.43
CA PHE A 329 -46.15 10.95 21.29
C PHE A 329 -46.40 12.27 20.55
N THR A 330 -47.58 12.87 20.76
CA THR A 330 -47.95 14.16 20.13
C THR A 330 -47.66 15.38 21.01
N ASN A 331 -47.17 15.16 22.22
CA ASN A 331 -46.72 16.22 23.13
C ASN A 331 -45.62 15.70 24.07
N THR A 332 -45.30 16.47 25.12
CA THR A 332 -44.14 16.25 26.00
C THR A 332 -44.29 15.15 27.06
N GLY A 333 -45.36 14.37 27.07
CA GLY A 333 -45.63 13.37 28.10
C GLY A 333 -44.84 12.08 27.89
N ASP A 334 -44.10 11.65 28.90
CA ASP A 334 -43.29 10.42 28.85
C ASP A 334 -44.10 9.18 29.26
N ILE A 335 -43.77 8.00 28.71
CA ILE A 335 -44.19 6.70 29.25
C ILE A 335 -43.11 6.23 30.24
N TYR A 336 -43.47 6.09 31.51
CA TYR A 336 -42.60 5.50 32.53
C TYR A 336 -42.87 4.01 32.67
N ILE A 337 -41.87 3.18 32.39
CA ILE A 337 -41.93 1.73 32.59
C ILE A 337 -41.35 1.40 33.98
N GLY A 338 -42.15 0.77 34.81
CA GLY A 338 -41.77 0.31 36.14
C GLY A 338 -41.00 -1.02 36.15
N VAL A 339 -40.57 -1.40 37.34
CA VAL A 339 -39.94 -2.72 37.60
C VAL A 339 -40.83 -3.86 37.10
N ASP A 340 -40.21 -4.73 36.31
CA ASP A 340 -40.77 -5.89 35.60
C ASP A 340 -41.90 -5.53 34.59
N GLY A 341 -42.06 -4.24 34.27
CA GLY A 341 -43.00 -3.76 33.26
C GLY A 341 -42.46 -3.94 31.83
N VAL A 342 -43.36 -4.18 30.87
CA VAL A 342 -43.00 -4.43 29.47
C VAL A 342 -43.86 -3.61 28.51
N VAL A 343 -43.23 -2.96 27.54
CA VAL A 343 -43.87 -2.46 26.30
C VAL A 343 -43.33 -3.28 25.14
N ASN A 344 -44.20 -3.99 24.44
CA ASN A 344 -43.82 -4.79 23.26
C ASN A 344 -44.46 -4.21 22.00
N ASN A 345 -43.65 -3.60 21.15
CA ASN A 345 -44.07 -3.16 19.82
C ASN A 345 -43.87 -4.31 18.81
N THR A 346 -44.97 -4.96 18.44
CA THR A 346 -44.93 -6.15 17.57
C THR A 346 -44.73 -5.77 16.10
N THR A 347 -44.54 -6.77 15.23
CA THR A 347 -44.35 -6.58 13.78
C THR A 347 -45.47 -5.81 13.05
N THR A 348 -46.65 -5.61 13.65
CA THR A 348 -47.71 -4.72 13.10
C THR A 348 -47.80 -3.38 13.82
N GLY A 349 -47.12 -3.22 14.95
CA GLY A 349 -47.11 -2.03 15.78
C GLY A 349 -46.17 -0.93 15.28
N THR A 350 -46.62 0.30 15.46
CA THR A 350 -45.85 1.53 15.27
C THR A 350 -45.72 2.28 16.59
N ILE A 351 -44.54 2.84 16.87
CA ILE A 351 -44.31 3.86 17.88
C ILE A 351 -43.90 5.14 17.15
N SER A 352 -44.67 6.20 17.30
CA SER A 352 -44.52 7.46 16.55
C SER A 352 -44.14 8.62 17.46
N PHE A 353 -42.91 9.11 17.39
CA PHE A 353 -42.49 10.35 18.06
C PHE A 353 -42.73 11.56 17.15
N LEU A 354 -43.59 12.49 17.58
CA LEU A 354 -44.08 13.63 16.77
C LEU A 354 -43.90 14.98 17.48
N ALA A 355 -43.26 15.01 18.65
CA ALA A 355 -43.04 16.19 19.48
C ALA A 355 -41.63 16.20 20.11
N ASN A 356 -41.19 17.36 20.60
CA ASN A 356 -39.91 17.47 21.31
C ASN A 356 -40.08 17.00 22.76
N GLY A 357 -39.41 15.92 23.17
CA GLY A 357 -39.76 15.16 24.37
C GLY A 357 -40.95 14.21 24.14
N GLY A 358 -41.40 13.53 25.20
CA GLY A 358 -42.23 12.33 25.06
C GLY A 358 -41.33 11.11 24.87
N ASN A 359 -40.70 10.70 25.97
CA ASN A 359 -39.67 9.66 26.02
C ASN A 359 -40.26 8.33 26.55
N PHE A 360 -39.50 7.24 26.40
CA PHE A 360 -39.61 6.10 27.30
C PHE A 360 -38.62 6.29 28.45
N SER A 361 -39.10 6.18 29.69
CA SER A 361 -38.34 6.48 30.91
C SER A 361 -38.40 5.35 31.94
N GLU A 362 -37.29 5.02 32.59
CA GLU A 362 -37.25 4.04 33.68
C GLU A 362 -37.93 4.55 34.97
N SER A 363 -38.56 3.65 35.74
CA SER A 363 -39.15 3.96 37.06
C SER A 363 -38.89 2.87 38.10
N GLY A 364 -37.87 3.09 38.93
CA GLY A 364 -37.44 2.15 39.96
C GLY A 364 -36.22 1.33 39.55
N ASN A 365 -35.76 0.45 40.43
CA ASN A 365 -34.52 -0.30 40.24
C ASN A 365 -34.84 -1.77 39.90
N GLY A 366 -34.96 -2.08 38.61
CA GLY A 366 -35.22 -3.42 38.09
C GLY A 366 -35.52 -3.38 36.60
N ASN A 367 -35.77 -4.54 35.99
CA ASN A 367 -36.00 -4.66 34.55
C ASN A 367 -37.16 -3.75 34.12
N ASN A 368 -37.00 -3.03 33.01
CA ASN A 368 -38.00 -2.11 32.50
C ASN A 368 -37.91 -2.08 30.97
N LEU A 369 -38.66 -2.96 30.32
CA LEU A 369 -38.32 -3.43 28.98
C LEU A 369 -39.21 -2.81 27.89
N LEU A 370 -38.58 -2.21 26.88
CA LEU A 370 -39.17 -1.89 25.59
C LEU A 370 -38.62 -2.86 24.53
N THR A 371 -39.46 -3.67 23.91
CA THR A 371 -39.09 -4.49 22.74
C THR A 371 -39.68 -3.90 21.45
N ASN A 372 -38.93 -3.98 20.35
CA ASN A 372 -39.36 -3.56 19.02
C ASN A 372 -39.06 -4.62 17.96
N ASP A 373 -40.14 -5.26 17.50
CA ASP A 373 -40.18 -6.10 16.29
C ASP A 373 -40.88 -5.34 15.13
N GLY A 374 -41.47 -4.18 15.42
CA GLY A 374 -42.26 -3.35 14.50
C GLY A 374 -41.52 -2.10 14.01
N LEU A 375 -42.25 -1.00 13.87
CA LEU A 375 -41.71 0.29 13.44
C LEU A 375 -41.62 1.28 14.62
N ILE A 376 -40.42 1.79 14.91
CA ILE A 376 -40.24 3.06 15.62
C ILE A 376 -39.99 4.15 14.58
N VAL A 377 -40.80 5.21 14.58
CA VAL A 377 -40.66 6.37 13.67
C VAL A 377 -40.52 7.67 14.46
N VAL A 378 -39.56 8.49 14.05
CA VAL A 378 -39.23 9.80 14.66
C VAL A 378 -39.35 10.87 13.57
N ASP A 379 -40.38 11.71 13.68
CA ASP A 379 -40.68 12.78 12.72
C ASP A 379 -40.99 14.08 13.50
N LEU A 380 -39.95 14.62 14.14
CA LEU A 380 -40.07 15.75 15.06
C LEU A 380 -40.26 17.08 14.31
N PRO A 381 -40.82 18.13 14.93
CA PRO A 381 -41.06 19.40 14.23
C PRO A 381 -39.81 20.19 13.80
N ASP A 382 -38.62 19.86 14.31
CA ASP A 382 -37.34 20.52 14.03
C ASP A 382 -36.20 19.49 14.14
N ALA A 383 -35.16 19.63 13.31
CA ALA A 383 -34.02 18.70 13.29
C ALA A 383 -33.18 18.71 14.59
N ASN A 384 -33.28 19.77 15.41
CA ASN A 384 -32.60 19.89 16.70
C ASN A 384 -33.48 19.45 17.88
N HIS A 385 -34.73 19.06 17.64
CA HIS A 385 -35.54 18.42 18.66
C HIS A 385 -35.05 16.98 18.89
N GLN A 386 -35.30 16.47 20.09
CA GLN A 386 -34.78 15.17 20.50
C GLN A 386 -35.79 14.39 21.35
N VAL A 387 -35.70 13.07 21.25
CA VAL A 387 -36.39 12.10 22.10
C VAL A 387 -35.40 11.03 22.57
N PHE A 388 -35.72 10.39 23.69
CA PHE A 388 -34.86 9.41 24.35
C PHE A 388 -35.62 8.11 24.61
N ILE A 389 -34.88 7.00 24.51
CA ILE A 389 -35.24 5.72 25.11
C ILE A 389 -34.29 5.52 26.29
N TYR A 390 -34.79 5.81 27.50
CA TYR A 390 -34.10 5.67 28.78
C TYR A 390 -34.44 4.36 29.52
N THR A 391 -35.11 3.42 28.85
CA THR A 391 -35.48 2.10 29.39
C THR A 391 -34.52 1.03 28.85
N GLU A 392 -34.57 -0.18 29.41
CA GLU A 392 -33.98 -1.34 28.74
C GLU A 392 -34.65 -1.50 27.37
N PHE A 393 -33.87 -1.70 26.32
CA PHE A 393 -34.36 -1.69 24.93
C PHE A 393 -33.83 -2.89 24.15
N GLN A 394 -34.71 -3.53 23.41
CA GLN A 394 -34.37 -4.63 22.49
C GLN A 394 -35.00 -4.36 21.12
N ASN A 395 -34.19 -4.07 20.11
CA ASN A 395 -34.64 -4.07 18.72
C ASN A 395 -34.36 -5.46 18.14
N ASN A 396 -35.40 -6.24 17.85
CA ASN A 396 -35.29 -7.62 17.36
C ASN A 396 -35.85 -7.69 15.92
N ASP A 397 -34.99 -7.48 14.92
CA ASP A 397 -35.35 -7.31 13.50
C ASP A 397 -36.32 -6.13 13.21
N GLY A 398 -36.62 -5.31 14.22
CA GLY A 398 -37.46 -4.13 14.11
C GLY A 398 -36.85 -3.02 13.23
N THR A 399 -37.72 -2.15 12.72
CA THR A 399 -37.33 -0.96 11.95
C THR A 399 -37.30 0.29 12.84
N ILE A 400 -36.21 1.04 12.77
CA ILE A 400 -36.07 2.40 13.30
C ILE A 400 -35.98 3.39 12.13
N GLN A 401 -36.87 4.36 12.07
CA GLN A 401 -37.01 5.34 10.98
C GLN A 401 -36.93 6.78 11.53
N VAL A 402 -35.77 7.43 11.42
CA VAL A 402 -35.58 8.82 11.84
C VAL A 402 -35.71 9.74 10.63
N ASN A 403 -36.87 10.38 10.48
CA ASN A 403 -37.18 11.31 9.38
C ASN A 403 -36.68 12.74 9.67
N ASN A 404 -36.89 13.21 10.89
CA ASN A 404 -36.49 14.55 11.32
C ASN A 404 -36.30 14.59 12.84
N GLY A 405 -35.22 15.20 13.32
CA GLY A 405 -34.88 15.25 14.74
C GLY A 405 -33.93 14.13 15.19
N ILE A 406 -33.69 14.05 16.50
CA ILE A 406 -32.68 13.17 17.11
C ILE A 406 -33.35 12.07 17.93
N LEU A 407 -33.01 10.81 17.67
CA LEU A 407 -33.32 9.67 18.54
C LEU A 407 -32.08 9.25 19.33
N ASN A 408 -32.19 9.22 20.66
CA ASN A 408 -31.09 8.84 21.55
C ASN A 408 -31.39 7.49 22.22
N LEU A 409 -30.52 6.50 22.00
CA LEU A 409 -30.49 5.25 22.75
C LEU A 409 -29.53 5.41 23.93
N SER A 410 -30.08 5.69 25.13
CA SER A 410 -29.31 6.20 26.26
C SER A 410 -29.75 5.53 27.56
N HIS A 411 -28.90 4.69 28.15
CA HIS A 411 -29.19 4.00 29.39
C HIS A 411 -28.04 4.08 30.41
N ASN A 412 -28.38 4.10 31.70
CA ASN A 412 -27.41 4.21 32.80
C ASN A 412 -26.72 2.87 33.14
N ILE A 413 -27.36 1.74 32.79
CA ILE A 413 -26.82 0.38 32.96
C ILE A 413 -26.16 -0.06 31.66
N LEU A 414 -24.96 -0.64 31.77
CA LEU A 414 -24.21 -1.26 30.67
C LEU A 414 -25.03 -2.38 30.00
N GLU A 415 -24.91 -2.56 28.68
CA GLU A 415 -25.55 -3.65 27.90
C GLU A 415 -27.10 -3.68 27.90
N ALA A 416 -27.75 -2.65 28.44
CA ALA A 416 -29.21 -2.55 28.48
C ALA A 416 -29.88 -2.16 27.14
N GLN A 417 -29.09 -1.81 26.12
CA GLN A 417 -29.55 -1.52 24.77
C GLN A 417 -29.07 -2.66 23.86
N VAL A 418 -29.96 -3.57 23.46
CA VAL A 418 -29.63 -4.71 22.59
C VAL A 418 -30.19 -4.46 21.19
N LEU A 419 -29.33 -4.53 20.19
CA LEU A 419 -29.66 -4.38 18.78
C LEU A 419 -29.35 -5.69 18.07
N ALA A 420 -30.40 -6.45 17.76
CA ALA A 420 -30.35 -7.74 17.10
C ALA A 420 -31.01 -7.63 15.72
N ASP A 421 -30.21 -7.71 14.65
CA ASP A 421 -30.64 -7.45 13.28
C ASP A 421 -31.37 -6.09 13.11
N GLY A 422 -32.22 -5.96 12.10
CA GLY A 422 -33.14 -4.84 11.90
C GLY A 422 -32.73 -3.80 10.85
N THR A 423 -33.61 -2.82 10.67
CA THR A 423 -33.50 -1.78 9.63
C THR A 423 -33.48 -0.38 10.25
N TYR A 424 -32.38 0.35 10.10
CA TYR A 424 -32.15 1.67 10.68
C TYR A 424 -32.01 2.69 9.55
N ASN A 425 -33.10 3.42 9.29
CA ASN A 425 -33.17 4.43 8.25
C ASN A 425 -33.07 5.82 8.88
N VAL A 426 -32.12 6.63 8.42
CA VAL A 426 -31.91 8.00 8.93
C VAL A 426 -31.93 8.96 7.75
N ALA A 427 -32.96 9.80 7.65
CA ALA A 427 -33.07 10.81 6.60
C ALA A 427 -32.11 11.99 6.84
N SER A 428 -31.91 12.86 5.85
CA SER A 428 -30.88 13.94 5.87
C SER A 428 -31.03 15.00 6.97
N THR A 429 -32.16 15.01 7.69
CA THR A 429 -32.45 15.89 8.83
C THR A 429 -32.72 15.10 10.12
N GLY A 430 -32.48 13.78 10.08
CA GLY A 430 -32.53 12.89 11.21
C GLY A 430 -31.12 12.59 11.76
N THR A 431 -31.06 12.26 13.04
CA THR A 431 -29.86 11.77 13.72
C THR A 431 -30.23 10.58 14.61
N LEU A 432 -29.43 9.51 14.57
CA LEU A 432 -29.54 8.36 15.48
C LEU A 432 -28.29 8.28 16.35
N ASP A 433 -28.47 8.39 17.67
CA ASP A 433 -27.38 8.43 18.65
C ASP A 433 -27.35 7.15 19.49
N PHE A 434 -26.29 6.35 19.31
CA PHE A 434 -25.89 5.28 20.23
C PHE A 434 -25.09 5.90 21.37
N ASP A 435 -25.81 6.62 22.24
CA ASP A 435 -25.24 7.51 23.27
C ASP A 435 -24.67 6.73 24.47
N SER A 436 -25.27 5.59 24.78
CA SER A 436 -24.83 4.63 25.80
C SER A 436 -24.32 3.32 25.21
N ALA A 437 -23.83 2.41 26.06
CA ALA A 437 -23.34 1.11 25.60
C ALA A 437 -24.46 0.26 24.99
N ILE A 438 -24.17 -0.34 23.83
CA ILE A 438 -25.06 -1.20 23.06
C ILE A 438 -24.46 -2.61 22.95
N THR A 439 -25.31 -3.63 22.88
CA THR A 439 -24.94 -5.00 22.50
C THR A 439 -25.43 -5.26 21.09
N LEU A 440 -24.53 -5.69 20.21
CA LEU A 440 -24.79 -5.91 18.78
C LEU A 440 -24.78 -7.41 18.46
N THR A 441 -25.80 -7.87 17.74
CA THR A 441 -25.84 -9.21 17.13
C THR A 441 -26.50 -9.14 15.75
N GLY A 442 -26.04 -9.98 14.82
CA GLY A 442 -26.62 -10.01 13.47
C GLY A 442 -26.31 -8.75 12.63
N SER A 443 -27.17 -8.44 11.66
CA SER A 443 -26.95 -7.41 10.65
C SER A 443 -27.78 -6.16 10.91
N LEU A 444 -27.14 -5.06 11.33
CA LEU A 444 -27.78 -3.75 11.37
C LEU A 444 -27.71 -3.14 9.96
N SER A 445 -28.85 -3.12 9.27
CA SER A 445 -28.97 -2.66 7.89
C SER A 445 -29.78 -1.37 7.77
N GLY A 446 -29.87 -0.75 6.59
CA GLY A 446 -30.78 0.38 6.34
C GLY A 446 -30.23 1.43 5.37
N SER A 447 -30.90 2.59 5.30
CA SER A 447 -30.49 3.72 4.45
C SER A 447 -30.15 4.96 5.29
N LEU A 448 -28.87 5.32 5.33
CA LEU A 448 -28.35 6.51 5.98
C LEU A 448 -28.17 7.66 4.96
N SER A 449 -28.89 8.75 5.21
CA SER A 449 -28.75 10.06 4.57
C SER A 449 -28.51 11.19 5.59
N GLY A 450 -28.82 10.97 6.86
CA GLY A 450 -28.37 11.77 8.01
C GLY A 450 -27.37 10.99 8.88
N THR A 451 -27.02 11.53 10.04
CA THR A 451 -25.91 11.02 10.86
C THR A 451 -26.34 9.88 11.79
N LEU A 452 -25.50 8.83 11.88
CA LEU A 452 -25.52 7.88 12.99
C LEU A 452 -24.28 8.15 13.85
N ASN A 453 -24.44 8.51 15.13
CA ASN A 453 -23.33 8.71 16.05
C ASN A 453 -23.13 7.48 16.95
N TRP A 454 -21.96 6.87 16.89
CA TRP A 454 -21.52 5.85 17.82
C TRP A 454 -20.68 6.51 18.93
N ARG A 455 -21.23 6.59 20.16
CA ARG A 455 -20.57 7.20 21.33
C ARG A 455 -20.30 6.24 22.48
N GLY A 456 -21.22 5.31 22.74
CA GLY A 456 -21.07 4.27 23.74
C GLY A 456 -20.20 3.11 23.29
N ASN A 457 -19.97 2.13 24.17
CA ASN A 457 -19.30 0.90 23.76
C ASN A 457 -20.24 0.02 22.94
N ALA A 458 -19.77 -0.55 21.83
CA ALA A 458 -20.47 -1.61 21.13
C ALA A 458 -19.90 -2.96 21.56
N ASN A 459 -20.70 -3.77 22.23
CA ASN A 459 -20.36 -5.12 22.66
C ASN A 459 -20.81 -6.13 21.59
N VAL A 460 -19.87 -6.85 20.99
CA VAL A 460 -20.15 -8.08 20.22
C VAL A 460 -19.58 -9.23 21.04
N ALA A 461 -20.42 -10.17 21.45
CA ALA A 461 -20.00 -11.26 22.34
C ALA A 461 -18.98 -12.19 21.67
N LEU A 462 -18.13 -12.83 22.49
CA LEU A 462 -17.18 -13.84 22.05
C LEU A 462 -17.87 -14.93 21.21
N ASP A 463 -17.22 -15.33 20.11
CA ASP A 463 -17.72 -16.25 19.06
C ASP A 463 -18.91 -15.72 18.21
N ASP A 464 -19.49 -14.55 18.52
CA ASP A 464 -20.52 -13.90 17.70
C ASP A 464 -19.95 -12.93 16.65
N THR A 465 -20.74 -12.69 15.62
CA THR A 465 -20.47 -11.70 14.56
C THR A 465 -21.64 -10.74 14.41
N ALA A 466 -21.36 -9.43 14.37
CA ALA A 466 -22.31 -8.39 13.98
C ALA A 466 -21.83 -7.66 12.71
N SER A 467 -22.74 -6.99 12.00
CA SER A 467 -22.37 -6.15 10.84
C SER A 467 -23.09 -4.81 10.79
N PHE A 468 -22.40 -3.81 10.23
CA PHE A 468 -22.96 -2.53 9.81
C PHE A 468 -23.12 -2.55 8.28
N ASP A 469 -24.35 -2.83 7.84
CA ASP A 469 -24.76 -3.04 6.46
C ASP A 469 -25.62 -1.88 5.94
N PHE A 470 -25.19 -0.65 6.26
CA PHE A 470 -25.88 0.57 5.88
C PHE A 470 -25.58 0.97 4.44
N THR A 471 -26.64 1.42 3.76
CA THR A 471 -26.61 1.96 2.40
C THR A 471 -26.87 3.47 2.43
N GLY A 472 -26.67 4.15 1.30
CA GLY A 472 -26.97 5.58 1.15
C GLY A 472 -25.72 6.45 1.03
N ASN A 473 -25.82 7.70 1.49
CA ASN A 473 -24.81 8.74 1.26
C ASN A 473 -24.17 9.27 2.56
N ALA A 474 -24.67 8.86 3.73
CA ALA A 474 -24.20 9.33 5.02
C ALA A 474 -23.39 8.26 5.78
N ILE A 475 -22.90 8.65 6.95
CA ILE A 475 -21.73 8.05 7.59
C ILE A 475 -22.05 7.68 9.03
N VAL A 476 -21.48 6.58 9.51
CA VAL A 476 -21.39 6.24 10.93
C VAL A 476 -20.23 7.05 11.53
N ASP A 477 -20.53 8.10 12.28
CA ASP A 477 -19.52 8.88 12.99
C ASP A 477 -19.18 8.13 14.30
N TRP A 478 -17.97 7.55 14.39
CA TRP A 478 -17.45 6.96 15.62
C TRP A 478 -16.85 8.08 16.48
N VAL A 479 -17.68 8.60 17.38
CA VAL A 479 -17.44 9.82 18.17
C VAL A 479 -16.69 9.51 19.46
N SER A 480 -16.93 8.36 20.08
CA SER A 480 -16.26 7.89 21.30
C SER A 480 -16.59 6.42 21.56
N GLY A 481 -16.09 5.88 22.68
CA GLY A 481 -16.40 4.52 23.12
C GLY A 481 -15.48 3.48 22.50
N ALA A 482 -15.83 2.21 22.72
CA ALA A 482 -15.01 1.06 22.33
C ALA A 482 -15.82 -0.03 21.63
N LEU A 483 -15.20 -0.76 20.70
CA LEU A 483 -15.63 -2.11 20.33
C LEU A 483 -15.10 -3.09 21.38
N VAL A 484 -15.98 -3.90 21.98
CA VAL A 484 -15.68 -4.80 23.10
C VAL A 484 -16.41 -6.15 22.97
N GLY A 485 -16.09 -7.10 23.85
CA GLY A 485 -16.80 -8.37 24.00
C GLY A 485 -16.09 -9.61 23.42
N GLY A 486 -15.09 -9.42 22.56
CA GLY A 486 -14.30 -10.51 21.95
C GLY A 486 -14.92 -11.11 20.67
N GLY A 487 -16.06 -10.59 20.22
CA GLY A 487 -16.66 -10.92 18.93
C GLY A 487 -16.09 -10.10 17.77
N THR A 488 -16.72 -10.24 16.60
CA THR A 488 -16.32 -9.55 15.37
C THR A 488 -17.39 -8.59 14.87
N LEU A 489 -17.04 -7.32 14.65
CA LEU A 489 -17.86 -6.36 13.91
C LEU A 489 -17.38 -6.26 12.46
N THR A 490 -18.26 -6.53 11.49
CA THR A 490 -17.99 -6.37 10.06
C THR A 490 -18.56 -5.04 9.57
N ASN A 491 -17.69 -4.10 9.21
CA ASN A 491 -18.05 -2.84 8.60
C ASN A 491 -18.17 -2.96 7.07
N ASN A 492 -19.39 -2.99 6.56
CA ASN A 492 -19.69 -2.80 5.13
C ASN A 492 -20.13 -1.33 4.83
N SER A 493 -20.05 -0.44 5.81
CA SER A 493 -20.48 0.97 5.76
C SER A 493 -19.31 1.96 5.76
N ILE A 494 -19.58 3.25 5.59
CA ILE A 494 -18.55 4.27 5.85
C ILE A 494 -18.55 4.56 7.35
N ILE A 495 -17.39 4.48 7.99
CA ILE A 495 -17.13 4.93 9.36
C ILE A 495 -16.20 6.14 9.32
N ASN A 496 -16.57 7.26 9.95
CA ASN A 496 -15.65 8.35 10.24
C ASN A 496 -15.09 8.21 11.65
N ILE A 497 -13.78 8.37 11.81
CA ILE A 497 -13.16 8.74 13.07
C ILE A 497 -13.07 10.28 13.11
N VAL A 498 -13.55 10.86 14.21
CA VAL A 498 -13.67 12.31 14.40
C VAL A 498 -12.61 12.81 15.39
N ILE A 499 -12.96 13.65 16.37
CA ILE A 499 -11.99 14.37 17.23
C ILE A 499 -11.45 13.54 18.39
N ASN A 500 -12.27 12.67 18.99
CA ASN A 500 -11.86 11.88 20.15
C ASN A 500 -11.26 10.55 19.72
N ASN A 501 -10.41 10.00 20.59
CA ASN A 501 -9.88 8.65 20.42
C ASN A 501 -10.98 7.62 20.66
N VAL A 502 -10.95 6.54 19.87
CA VAL A 502 -11.84 5.38 19.97
C VAL A 502 -11.00 4.12 20.20
N PHE A 503 -11.61 3.02 20.63
CA PHE A 503 -10.88 1.86 21.14
C PHE A 503 -11.43 0.54 20.60
N ILE A 504 -10.55 -0.46 20.48
CA ILE A 504 -10.91 -1.86 20.21
C ILE A 504 -10.27 -2.70 21.31
N TYR A 505 -11.09 -3.30 22.18
CA TYR A 505 -10.67 -3.97 23.41
C TYR A 505 -11.25 -5.38 23.54
N ASP A 506 -10.85 -6.09 24.61
CA ASP A 506 -11.33 -7.43 24.96
C ASP A 506 -11.15 -8.48 23.84
N ALA A 507 -10.04 -8.41 23.10
CA ALA A 507 -9.75 -9.25 21.93
C ALA A 507 -10.78 -9.17 20.78
N SER A 508 -11.52 -8.05 20.67
CA SER A 508 -12.52 -7.87 19.62
C SER A 508 -11.89 -7.57 18.26
N ALA A 509 -12.57 -7.95 17.18
CA ALA A 509 -12.12 -7.75 15.81
C ALA A 509 -13.03 -6.80 15.02
N LEU A 510 -12.44 -5.86 14.27
CA LEU A 510 -13.11 -5.01 13.30
C LEU A 510 -12.67 -5.40 11.88
N ILE A 511 -13.57 -6.00 11.11
CA ILE A 511 -13.34 -6.31 9.68
C ILE A 511 -13.86 -5.13 8.85
N ASN A 512 -13.00 -4.46 8.10
CA ASN A 512 -13.39 -3.38 7.19
C ASN A 512 -13.46 -3.88 5.74
N ASN A 513 -14.67 -3.83 5.17
CA ASN A 513 -14.94 -4.14 3.77
C ASN A 513 -15.34 -2.89 2.96
N SER A 514 -15.38 -1.71 3.59
CA SER A 514 -15.89 -0.46 3.02
C SER A 514 -14.90 0.68 3.31
N ASP A 515 -15.22 1.74 4.06
CA ASP A 515 -14.29 2.88 4.26
C ASP A 515 -14.21 3.32 5.72
N ILE A 516 -13.01 3.34 6.30
CA ILE A 516 -12.72 3.94 7.61
C ILE A 516 -11.94 5.24 7.37
N ARG A 517 -12.52 6.39 7.74
CA ARG A 517 -11.98 7.72 7.44
C ARG A 517 -11.53 8.47 8.68
N PHE A 518 -10.24 8.77 8.79
CA PHE A 518 -9.73 9.71 9.79
C PHE A 518 -9.93 11.14 9.29
N THR A 519 -11.08 11.74 9.66
CA THR A 519 -11.49 13.09 9.23
C THR A 519 -11.04 14.19 10.19
N ASN A 520 -10.51 13.82 11.36
CA ASN A 520 -9.99 14.72 12.38
C ASN A 520 -8.91 14.01 13.21
N THR A 521 -8.53 14.58 14.36
CA THR A 521 -7.37 14.16 15.15
C THR A 521 -7.54 12.91 16.02
N GLY A 522 -8.68 12.21 15.98
CA GLY A 522 -8.97 11.07 16.86
C GLY A 522 -8.31 9.78 16.39
N ASP A 523 -7.56 9.13 17.28
CA ASP A 523 -6.86 7.88 16.99
C ASP A 523 -7.76 6.64 17.25
N ILE A 524 -7.52 5.55 16.51
CA ILE A 524 -8.01 4.21 16.87
C ILE A 524 -6.94 3.53 17.73
N TYR A 525 -7.29 3.22 18.98
CA TYR A 525 -6.43 2.44 19.87
C TYR A 525 -6.80 0.95 19.80
N ILE A 526 -5.86 0.12 19.34
CA ILE A 526 -6.01 -1.34 19.32
C ILE A 526 -5.41 -1.91 20.61
N GLY A 527 -6.23 -2.62 21.39
CA GLY A 527 -5.81 -3.29 22.61
C GLY A 527 -5.14 -4.64 22.39
N VAL A 528 -4.69 -5.24 23.49
CA VAL A 528 -4.17 -6.61 23.52
C VAL A 528 -5.17 -7.60 22.91
N ASP A 529 -4.67 -8.41 21.99
CA ASP A 529 -5.35 -9.40 21.14
C ASP A 529 -6.47 -8.80 20.25
N GLY A 530 -6.56 -7.47 20.14
CA GLY A 530 -7.47 -6.78 19.24
C GLY A 530 -6.98 -6.79 17.79
N VAL A 531 -7.93 -6.81 16.85
CA VAL A 531 -7.61 -6.88 15.40
C VAL A 531 -8.43 -5.86 14.61
N VAL A 532 -7.78 -5.14 13.69
CA VAL A 532 -8.41 -4.41 12.59
C VAL A 532 -7.97 -5.07 11.29
N ASN A 533 -8.91 -5.57 10.49
CA ASN A 533 -8.61 -6.21 9.22
C ASN A 533 -9.22 -5.42 8.05
N ASN A 534 -8.38 -4.71 7.29
CA ASN A 534 -8.79 -4.05 6.06
C ASN A 534 -8.72 -5.02 4.88
N THR A 535 -9.86 -5.55 4.46
CA THR A 535 -9.94 -6.60 3.43
C THR A 535 -9.74 -6.02 2.02
N THR A 536 -9.65 -6.88 1.01
CA THR A 536 -9.49 -6.48 -0.41
C THR A 536 -10.54 -5.50 -0.97
N THR A 537 -11.71 -5.33 -0.32
CA THR A 537 -12.69 -4.29 -0.68
C THR A 537 -12.64 -3.06 0.25
N GLY A 538 -11.95 -3.17 1.38
CA GLY A 538 -11.78 -2.14 2.39
C GLY A 538 -10.80 -1.04 1.99
N THR A 539 -11.14 0.18 2.41
CA THR A 539 -10.32 1.38 2.34
C THR A 539 -10.14 1.96 3.74
N ILE A 540 -8.92 2.36 4.07
CA ILE A 540 -8.58 3.19 5.23
C ILE A 540 -8.08 4.53 4.69
N SER A 541 -8.77 5.62 5.01
CA SER A 541 -8.53 6.95 4.47
C SER A 541 -8.05 7.92 5.56
N PHE A 542 -6.79 8.34 5.50
CA PHE A 542 -6.26 9.41 6.34
C PHE A 542 -6.44 10.77 5.65
N LEU A 543 -7.23 11.67 6.24
CA LEU A 543 -7.66 12.94 5.64
C LEU A 543 -7.37 14.16 6.54
N ALA A 544 -6.73 13.96 7.70
CA ALA A 544 -6.43 14.99 8.69
C ALA A 544 -5.01 14.82 9.28
N ASN A 545 -4.50 15.85 9.94
CA ASN A 545 -3.19 15.78 10.61
C ASN A 545 -3.36 15.14 12.00
N GLY A 546 -2.85 13.93 12.18
CA GLY A 546 -3.25 13.03 13.28
C GLY A 546 -4.46 12.17 12.92
N GLY A 547 -4.93 11.35 13.85
CA GLY A 547 -5.80 10.23 13.55
C GLY A 547 -4.98 9.02 13.12
N ASN A 548 -4.33 8.40 14.10
CA ASN A 548 -3.39 7.29 13.94
C ASN A 548 -4.06 5.95 14.29
N PHE A 549 -3.40 4.85 13.94
CA PHE A 549 -3.55 3.60 14.69
C PHE A 549 -2.51 3.56 15.80
N SER A 550 -2.95 3.29 17.04
CA SER A 550 -2.13 3.36 18.24
C SER A 550 -2.26 2.08 19.09
N GLU A 551 -1.16 1.58 19.65
CA GLU A 551 -1.19 0.45 20.59
C GLU A 551 -1.78 0.83 21.96
N SER A 552 -2.47 -0.12 22.62
CA SER A 552 -2.95 0.03 24.00
C SER A 552 -2.72 -1.25 24.83
N GLY A 553 -1.69 -1.21 25.69
CA GLY A 553 -1.29 -2.33 26.54
C GLY A 553 -0.13 -3.14 25.95
N ASN A 554 0.28 -4.19 26.66
CA ASN A 554 1.46 -4.98 26.29
C ASN A 554 1.03 -6.36 25.75
N GLY A 555 0.93 -6.48 24.43
CA GLY A 555 0.54 -7.71 23.72
C GLY A 555 0.16 -7.40 22.27
N ASN A 556 -0.16 -8.42 21.49
CA ASN A 556 -0.49 -8.28 20.07
C ASN A 556 -1.61 -7.26 19.84
N ASN A 557 -1.46 -6.39 18.85
CA ASN A 557 -2.42 -5.33 18.53
C ASN A 557 -2.43 -5.12 17.00
N LEU A 558 -3.18 -5.96 16.29
CA LEU A 558 -2.90 -6.21 14.87
C LEU A 558 -3.77 -5.35 13.93
N LEU A 559 -3.12 -4.65 13.00
CA LEU A 559 -3.71 -4.09 11.79
C LEU A 559 -3.25 -4.89 10.56
N THR A 560 -4.17 -5.56 9.85
CA THR A 560 -3.88 -6.19 8.55
C THR A 560 -4.45 -5.35 7.40
N ASN A 561 -3.74 -5.32 6.27
CA ASN A 561 -4.17 -4.66 5.04
C ASN A 561 -3.97 -5.57 3.81
N ASP A 562 -5.10 -6.04 3.29
CA ASP A 562 -5.24 -6.66 1.97
C ASP A 562 -5.89 -5.68 0.96
N GLY A 563 -6.41 -4.54 1.46
CA GLY A 563 -7.16 -3.53 0.72
C GLY A 563 -6.34 -2.29 0.37
N LEU A 564 -6.98 -1.12 0.44
CA LEU A 564 -6.35 0.18 0.20
C LEU A 564 -6.15 0.95 1.53
N ILE A 565 -4.91 1.35 1.82
CA ILE A 565 -4.63 2.46 2.73
C ILE A 565 -4.32 3.69 1.86
N VAL A 566 -5.05 4.79 2.05
CA VAL A 566 -4.84 6.06 1.35
C VAL A 566 -4.57 7.21 2.32
N VAL A 567 -3.55 8.01 2.01
CA VAL A 567 -3.13 9.17 2.79
C VAL A 567 -3.20 10.40 1.89
N ASP A 568 -4.16 11.28 2.16
CA ASP A 568 -4.41 12.52 1.39
C ASP A 568 -4.62 13.68 2.36
N LEU A 569 -3.53 14.06 3.05
CA LEU A 569 -3.57 15.03 4.14
C LEU A 569 -3.70 16.47 3.60
N PRO A 570 -4.17 17.45 4.40
CA PRO A 570 -4.34 18.83 3.92
C PRO A 570 -3.05 19.60 3.58
N ASP A 571 -1.88 19.11 4.01
CA ASP A 571 -0.55 19.73 3.80
C ASP A 571 0.51 18.62 3.69
N ALA A 572 1.53 18.82 2.85
CA ALA A 572 2.59 17.84 2.63
C ALA A 572 3.49 17.59 3.87
N ASN A 573 3.47 18.49 4.86
CA ASN A 573 4.21 18.36 6.12
C ASN A 573 3.35 17.80 7.26
N HIS A 574 2.06 17.54 7.02
CA HIS A 574 1.23 16.78 7.96
C HIS A 574 1.63 15.31 7.93
N GLN A 575 1.38 14.61 9.03
CA GLN A 575 1.82 13.23 9.21
C GLN A 575 0.80 12.41 9.99
N VAL A 576 0.75 11.12 9.66
CA VAL A 576 0.00 10.08 10.38
C VAL A 576 0.91 8.88 10.64
N PHE A 577 0.55 8.09 11.63
CA PHE A 577 1.33 6.95 12.12
C PHE A 577 0.50 5.67 12.19
N ILE A 578 1.15 4.55 11.92
CA ILE A 578 0.68 3.23 12.29
C ILE A 578 1.62 2.73 13.41
N TYR A 579 1.22 2.96 14.66
CA TYR A 579 1.89 2.56 15.90
C TYR A 579 1.38 1.23 16.47
N THR A 580 0.90 0.35 15.61
CA THR A 580 0.38 -0.98 15.95
C THR A 580 1.21 -2.06 15.25
N GLU A 581 1.08 -3.33 15.65
CA GLU A 581 1.55 -4.43 14.81
C GLU A 581 0.85 -4.35 13.45
N PHE A 582 1.61 -4.32 12.35
CA PHE A 582 1.07 -4.06 11.01
C PHE A 582 1.50 -5.15 10.04
N GLN A 583 0.57 -5.60 9.21
CA GLN A 583 0.80 -6.56 8.14
C GLN A 583 0.17 -6.07 6.85
N ASN A 584 0.97 -5.65 5.87
CA ASN A 584 0.50 -5.41 4.51
C ASN A 584 0.70 -6.68 3.69
N ASN A 585 -0.39 -7.36 3.33
CA ASN A 585 -0.37 -8.65 2.62
C ASN A 585 -0.98 -8.47 1.22
N ASP A 586 -0.16 -8.17 0.21
CA ASP A 586 -0.58 -7.76 -1.15
C ASP A 586 -1.45 -6.47 -1.21
N GLY A 587 -1.71 -5.84 -0.07
CA GLY A 587 -2.45 -4.59 0.04
C GLY A 587 -1.77 -3.40 -0.66
N THR A 588 -2.58 -2.39 -1.02
CA THR A 588 -2.12 -1.13 -1.61
C THR A 588 -1.96 -0.05 -0.56
N ILE A 589 -0.82 0.64 -0.54
CA ILE A 589 -0.59 1.88 0.20
C ILE A 589 -0.43 3.03 -0.82
N GLN A 590 -1.26 4.06 -0.70
CA GLN A 590 -1.35 5.20 -1.62
C GLN A 590 -1.16 6.52 -0.86
N VAL A 591 0.05 7.09 -0.90
CA VAL A 591 0.35 8.39 -0.28
C VAL A 591 0.26 9.50 -1.33
N ASN A 592 -0.85 10.23 -1.34
CA ASN A 592 -1.11 11.34 -2.27
C ASN A 592 -0.49 12.66 -1.78
N ASN A 593 -0.66 12.97 -0.49
CA ASN A 593 -0.16 14.19 0.12
C ASN A 593 0.05 13.98 1.63
N GLY A 594 1.18 14.45 2.15
CA GLY A 594 1.57 14.24 3.55
C GLY A 594 2.44 13.00 3.77
N ILE A 595 2.70 12.68 5.03
CA ILE A 595 3.66 11.65 5.45
C ILE A 595 2.93 10.49 6.12
N LEU A 596 3.17 9.27 5.66
CA LEU A 596 2.80 8.03 6.34
C LEU A 596 4.02 7.42 7.02
N ASN A 597 3.94 7.18 8.32
CA ASN A 597 5.03 6.58 9.09
C ASN A 597 4.64 5.17 9.57
N LEU A 598 5.42 4.18 9.15
CA LEU A 598 5.38 2.82 9.69
C LEU A 598 6.39 2.74 10.85
N SER A 599 5.89 2.86 12.09
CA SER A 599 6.73 3.11 13.27
C SER A 599 6.24 2.27 14.45
N HIS A 600 7.13 1.52 15.12
CA HIS A 600 6.74 0.62 16.20
C HIS A 600 7.88 0.37 17.18
N ASN A 601 7.54 0.26 18.47
CA ASN A 601 8.53 0.09 19.56
C ASN A 601 9.09 -1.35 19.64
N ILE A 602 8.38 -2.32 19.07
CA ILE A 602 8.78 -3.74 19.02
C ILE A 602 9.43 -4.04 17.65
N LEU A 603 10.57 -4.73 17.68
CA LEU A 603 11.29 -5.23 16.51
C LEU A 603 10.39 -6.17 15.68
N GLU A 604 10.50 -6.14 14.34
CA GLU A 604 9.77 -7.02 13.39
C GLU A 604 8.23 -6.91 13.39
N ALA A 605 7.65 -5.94 14.12
CA ALA A 605 6.21 -5.74 14.21
C ALA A 605 5.55 -5.14 12.95
N GLN A 606 6.33 -4.70 11.97
CA GLN A 606 5.87 -4.15 10.69
C GLN A 606 6.24 -5.14 9.59
N VAL A 607 5.28 -5.93 9.10
CA VAL A 607 5.51 -6.94 8.06
C VAL A 607 4.93 -6.45 6.73
N LEU A 608 5.77 -6.43 5.70
CA LEU A 608 5.42 -6.03 4.35
C LEU A 608 5.65 -7.23 3.42
N ALA A 609 4.56 -7.88 3.03
CA ALA A 609 4.54 -9.06 2.18
C ALA A 609 3.85 -8.71 0.85
N ASP A 610 4.61 -8.70 -0.24
CA ASP A 610 4.16 -8.20 -1.55
C ASP A 610 3.53 -6.78 -1.47
N GLY A 611 2.62 -6.45 -2.40
CA GLY A 611 1.80 -5.24 -2.37
C GLY A 611 2.26 -4.08 -3.26
N THR A 612 1.45 -3.02 -3.26
CA THR A 612 1.61 -1.84 -4.13
C THR A 612 1.75 -0.56 -3.31
N TYR A 613 2.90 0.10 -3.39
CA TYR A 613 3.25 1.31 -2.64
C TYR A 613 3.41 2.47 -3.61
N ASN A 614 2.37 3.29 -3.73
CA ASN A 614 2.33 4.46 -4.59
C ASN A 614 2.55 5.72 -3.75
N VAL A 615 3.55 6.52 -4.11
CA VAL A 615 3.87 7.76 -3.42
C VAL A 615 3.91 8.91 -4.43
N ALA A 616 2.93 9.80 -4.37
CA ALA A 616 2.87 10.97 -5.26
C ALA A 616 3.94 12.01 -4.90
N SER A 617 4.18 13.00 -5.77
CA SER A 617 5.27 13.99 -5.61
C SER A 617 5.23 14.87 -4.34
N THR A 618 4.12 14.85 -3.62
CA THR A 618 3.88 15.56 -2.35
C THR A 618 3.60 14.62 -1.19
N GLY A 619 3.72 13.31 -1.43
CA GLY A 619 3.65 12.26 -0.42
C GLY A 619 5.03 11.78 0.01
N THR A 620 5.10 11.26 1.23
CA THR A 620 6.28 10.59 1.78
C THR A 620 5.85 9.32 2.50
N LEU A 621 6.57 8.22 2.29
CA LEU A 621 6.41 6.97 3.04
C LEU A 621 7.68 6.68 3.84
N ASP A 622 7.58 6.68 5.17
CA ASP A 622 8.72 6.43 6.06
C ASP A 622 8.61 5.02 6.68
N PHE A 623 9.56 4.16 6.32
CA PHE A 623 9.90 2.94 7.08
C PHE A 623 10.74 3.35 8.29
N ASP A 624 10.07 3.99 9.25
CA ASP A 624 10.70 4.67 10.40
C ASP A 624 11.28 3.67 11.41
N SER A 625 10.58 2.55 11.63
CA SER A 625 11.02 1.44 12.49
C SER A 625 11.38 0.19 11.69
N ALA A 626 11.83 -0.86 12.38
CA ALA A 626 12.23 -2.11 11.74
C ALA A 626 11.05 -2.80 11.04
N ILE A 627 11.27 -3.20 9.79
CA ILE A 627 10.31 -3.88 8.92
C ILE A 627 10.80 -5.29 8.58
N THR A 628 9.88 -6.22 8.38
CA THR A 628 10.14 -7.54 7.79
C THR A 628 9.62 -7.54 6.37
N LEU A 629 10.45 -7.94 5.40
CA LEU A 629 10.16 -7.91 3.98
C LEU A 629 10.09 -9.32 3.39
N THR A 630 9.03 -9.61 2.64
CA THR A 630 8.94 -10.81 1.78
C THR A 630 8.25 -10.47 0.45
N GLY A 631 8.59 -11.18 -0.62
CA GLY A 631 7.95 -10.98 -1.92
C GLY A 631 8.32 -9.65 -2.60
N SER A 632 7.46 -9.15 -3.48
CA SER A 632 7.71 -7.98 -4.32
C SER A 632 6.99 -6.74 -3.82
N LEU A 633 7.74 -5.78 -3.26
CA LEU A 633 7.22 -4.44 -2.97
C LEU A 633 7.27 -3.63 -4.26
N SER A 634 6.11 -3.42 -4.88
CA SER A 634 5.96 -2.76 -6.17
C SER A 634 5.27 -1.40 -6.05
N GLY A 635 5.09 -0.65 -7.15
CA GLY A 635 4.29 0.59 -7.18
C GLY A 635 4.95 1.74 -7.92
N SER A 636 4.39 2.94 -7.82
CA SER A 636 4.91 4.16 -8.48
C SER A 636 5.36 5.20 -7.45
N LEU A 637 6.67 5.41 -7.34
CA LEU A 637 7.27 6.45 -6.50
C LEU A 637 7.57 7.69 -7.35
N SER A 638 6.82 8.76 -7.13
CA SER A 638 7.09 10.13 -7.61
C SER A 638 7.55 11.06 -6.49
N GLY A 639 7.14 10.79 -5.24
CA GLY A 639 7.67 11.40 -4.02
C GLY A 639 8.81 10.56 -3.42
N THR A 640 8.97 10.62 -2.10
CA THR A 640 10.08 9.99 -1.36
C THR A 640 9.60 8.78 -0.56
N LEU A 641 10.35 7.68 -0.63
CA LEU A 641 10.28 6.58 0.33
C LEU A 641 11.57 6.61 1.18
N ASN A 642 11.46 6.82 2.50
CA ASN A 642 12.60 6.83 3.42
C ASN A 642 12.73 5.47 4.12
N TRP A 643 13.85 4.78 3.91
CA TRP A 643 14.24 3.61 4.68
C TRP A 643 15.11 4.05 5.86
N ARG A 644 14.56 3.98 7.09
CA ARG A 644 15.26 4.39 8.33
C ARG A 644 15.52 3.23 9.29
N GLY A 645 14.57 2.31 9.43
CA GLY A 645 14.67 1.14 10.29
C GLY A 645 15.47 -0.01 9.64
N ASN A 646 15.62 -1.11 10.37
CA ASN A 646 16.20 -2.32 9.77
C ASN A 646 15.18 -2.98 8.84
N ALA A 647 15.59 -3.39 7.64
CA ALA A 647 14.80 -4.27 6.79
C ALA A 647 15.29 -5.71 6.97
N ASN A 648 14.42 -6.58 7.48
CA ASN A 648 14.68 -7.98 7.73
C ASN A 648 14.14 -8.83 6.58
N VAL A 649 15.01 -9.52 5.85
CA VAL A 649 14.62 -10.59 4.92
C VAL A 649 15.12 -11.90 5.54
N ALA A 650 14.21 -12.80 5.86
CA ALA A 650 14.55 -14.04 6.57
C ALA A 650 15.49 -14.94 5.76
N LEU A 651 16.28 -15.77 6.45
CA LEU A 651 17.14 -16.77 5.82
C LEU A 651 16.35 -17.67 4.85
N ASP A 652 16.94 -17.93 3.69
CA ASP A 652 16.36 -18.64 2.54
C ASP A 652 15.20 -17.91 1.82
N ASP A 653 14.69 -16.78 2.34
CA ASP A 653 13.68 -15.94 1.66
C ASP A 653 14.30 -14.85 0.77
N THR A 654 13.48 -14.35 -0.16
CA THR A 654 13.81 -13.22 -1.02
C THR A 654 12.74 -12.13 -0.97
N ALA A 655 13.18 -10.88 -1.01
CA ALA A 655 12.33 -9.71 -1.20
C ALA A 655 12.84 -8.86 -2.37
N SER A 656 12.00 -8.01 -2.95
CA SER A 656 12.42 -7.06 -4.00
C SER A 656 11.79 -5.68 -3.88
N PHE A 657 12.55 -4.65 -4.28
CA PHE A 657 12.07 -3.29 -4.49
C PHE A 657 11.87 -3.07 -5.99
N ASP A 658 10.62 -3.22 -6.43
CA ASP A 658 10.17 -3.23 -7.83
C ASP A 658 9.38 -1.96 -8.18
N PHE A 659 9.87 -0.81 -7.71
CA PHE A 659 9.21 0.48 -7.89
C PHE A 659 9.43 1.08 -9.28
N THR A 660 8.46 1.89 -9.70
CA THR A 660 8.41 2.60 -10.98
C THR A 660 8.27 4.11 -10.76
N GLY A 661 8.25 4.89 -11.85
CA GLY A 661 8.19 6.35 -11.78
C GLY A 661 9.59 6.96 -11.66
N ASN A 662 9.81 7.78 -10.63
CA ASN A 662 11.17 8.17 -10.21
C ASN A 662 11.87 7.02 -9.47
N ALA A 663 11.11 6.10 -8.84
CA ALA A 663 11.60 4.90 -8.16
C ALA A 663 12.71 5.14 -7.10
N ILE A 664 12.68 6.29 -6.41
CA ILE A 664 13.70 6.66 -5.41
C ILE A 664 13.33 6.14 -4.02
N VAL A 665 14.22 5.31 -3.48
CA VAL A 665 14.28 4.89 -2.08
C VAL A 665 15.48 5.57 -1.44
N ASP A 666 15.27 6.49 -0.50
CA ASP A 666 16.36 7.09 0.27
C ASP A 666 16.68 6.17 1.46
N TRP A 667 17.86 5.53 1.45
CA TRP A 667 18.35 4.73 2.57
C TRP A 667 19.03 5.65 3.58
N VAL A 668 18.24 6.09 4.57
CA VAL A 668 18.61 7.16 5.52
C VAL A 668 19.33 6.63 6.76
N SER A 669 19.00 5.41 7.20
CA SER A 669 19.64 4.74 8.33
C SER A 669 19.23 3.25 8.38
N GLY A 670 19.67 2.53 9.41
CA GLY A 670 19.30 1.14 9.63
C GLY A 670 20.15 0.16 8.83
N ALA A 671 19.71 -1.10 8.81
CA ALA A 671 20.45 -2.20 8.22
C ALA A 671 19.56 -3.14 7.39
N LEU A 672 20.11 -3.78 6.37
CA LEU A 672 19.58 -5.01 5.80
C LEU A 672 20.04 -6.19 6.69
N VAL A 673 19.11 -7.01 7.17
CA VAL A 673 19.36 -8.09 8.14
C VAL A 673 18.55 -9.35 7.81
N GLY A 674 18.79 -10.44 8.54
CA GLY A 674 17.99 -11.67 8.50
C GLY A 674 18.60 -12.86 7.74
N GLY A 675 19.60 -12.61 6.88
CA GLY A 675 20.29 -13.65 6.10
C GLY A 675 19.62 -14.01 4.77
N GLY A 676 18.51 -13.36 4.43
CA GLY A 676 17.85 -13.45 3.14
C GLY A 676 18.46 -12.52 2.09
N THR A 677 17.79 -12.42 0.94
CA THR A 677 18.23 -11.58 -0.19
C THR A 677 17.22 -10.49 -0.54
N LEU A 678 17.66 -9.23 -0.54
CA LEU A 678 16.92 -8.10 -1.11
C LEU A 678 17.40 -7.82 -2.54
N THR A 679 16.48 -7.83 -3.51
CA THR A 679 16.76 -7.46 -4.91
C THR A 679 16.28 -6.03 -5.18
N ASN A 680 17.22 -5.13 -5.44
CA ASN A 680 16.93 -3.77 -5.86
C ASN A 680 16.76 -3.68 -7.39
N ASN A 681 15.52 -3.52 -7.85
CA ASN A 681 15.19 -3.11 -9.22
C ASN A 681 14.87 -1.60 -9.31
N SER A 682 15.08 -0.85 -8.23
CA SER A 682 14.76 0.58 -8.05
C SER A 682 16.03 1.45 -7.92
N ILE A 683 15.89 2.74 -7.66
CA ILE A 683 17.01 3.62 -7.33
C ILE A 683 17.12 3.72 -5.81
N ILE A 684 18.21 3.24 -5.23
CA ILE A 684 18.53 3.45 -3.81
C ILE A 684 19.53 4.59 -3.69
N ASN A 685 19.18 5.67 -3.00
CA ASN A 685 20.14 6.72 -2.62
C ASN A 685 20.70 6.42 -1.22
N ILE A 686 22.02 6.38 -1.11
CA ILE A 686 22.70 6.51 0.18
C ILE A 686 22.89 8.01 0.45
N VAL A 687 22.44 8.45 1.63
CA VAL A 687 22.44 9.86 2.03
C VAL A 687 23.54 10.13 3.07
N ILE A 688 23.24 10.83 4.18
CA ILE A 688 24.26 11.40 5.09
C ILE A 688 24.79 10.38 6.11
N ASN A 689 23.94 9.47 6.60
CA ASN A 689 24.33 8.51 7.63
C ASN A 689 24.85 7.22 7.00
N ASN A 690 25.68 6.51 7.75
CA ASN A 690 26.11 5.17 7.38
C ASN A 690 24.95 4.17 7.50
N VAL A 691 24.89 3.23 6.56
CA VAL A 691 23.93 2.13 6.52
C VAL A 691 24.68 0.79 6.51
N PHE A 692 23.98 -0.30 6.79
CA PHE A 692 24.63 -1.58 7.08
C PHE A 692 23.96 -2.76 6.36
N ILE A 693 24.74 -3.81 6.09
CA ILE A 693 24.25 -5.12 5.66
C ILE A 693 24.84 -6.14 6.63
N TYR A 694 24.00 -6.81 7.42
CA TYR A 694 24.41 -7.70 8.51
C TYR A 694 23.77 -9.09 8.38
N ASP A 695 24.12 -9.99 9.31
CA ASP A 695 23.56 -11.33 9.46
C ASP A 695 23.63 -12.20 8.18
N ALA A 696 24.74 -12.08 7.42
CA ALA A 696 24.96 -12.74 6.12
C ALA A 696 23.91 -12.42 5.04
N SER A 697 23.24 -11.26 5.13
CA SER A 697 22.23 -10.84 4.15
C SER A 697 22.86 -10.38 2.83
N ALA A 698 22.12 -10.55 1.73
CA ALA A 698 22.56 -10.17 0.39
C ALA A 698 21.72 -9.04 -0.22
N LEU A 699 22.37 -8.06 -0.85
CA LEU A 699 21.75 -7.02 -1.66
C LEU A 699 22.14 -7.23 -3.14
N ILE A 700 21.18 -7.64 -3.97
CA ILE A 700 21.37 -7.74 -5.43
C ILE A 700 20.91 -6.44 -6.07
N ASN A 701 21.81 -5.71 -6.72
CA ASN A 701 21.49 -4.49 -7.47
C ASN A 701 21.36 -4.78 -8.96
N ASN A 702 20.16 -4.59 -9.50
CA ASN A 702 19.85 -4.68 -10.93
C ASN A 702 19.54 -3.30 -11.55
N SER A 703 19.57 -2.22 -10.77
CA SER A 703 19.17 -0.87 -11.18
C SER A 703 20.21 0.17 -10.77
N ASP A 704 20.02 0.96 -9.70
CA ASP A 704 21.00 2.00 -9.31
C ASP A 704 21.16 2.11 -7.78
N ILE A 705 22.40 2.16 -7.29
CA ILE A 705 22.76 2.54 -5.93
C ILE A 705 23.60 3.81 -6.00
N ARG A 706 23.11 4.92 -5.44
CA ARG A 706 23.71 6.25 -5.56
C ARG A 706 24.23 6.78 -4.23
N PHE A 707 25.54 6.99 -4.11
CA PHE A 707 26.13 7.73 -3.00
C PHE A 707 25.98 9.23 -3.26
N THR A 708 24.87 9.79 -2.78
CA THR A 708 24.50 11.21 -2.97
C THR A 708 25.04 12.14 -1.89
N ASN A 709 25.57 11.57 -0.81
CA ASN A 709 26.17 12.30 0.32
C ASN A 709 27.25 11.42 1.00
N THR A 710 27.67 11.80 2.21
CA THR A 710 28.83 11.20 2.90
C THR A 710 28.61 9.84 3.58
N GLY A 711 27.43 9.23 3.47
CA GLY A 711 27.09 8.00 4.19
C GLY A 711 27.67 6.75 3.52
N ASP A 712 28.37 5.92 4.28
CA ASP A 712 28.99 4.68 3.78
C ASP A 712 28.02 3.48 3.87
N ILE A 713 28.17 2.50 2.98
CA ILE A 713 27.59 1.15 3.15
C ILE A 713 28.64 0.28 3.87
N TYR A 714 28.30 -0.20 5.05
CA TYR A 714 29.10 -1.18 5.79
C TYR A 714 28.61 -2.60 5.51
N ILE A 715 29.46 -3.43 4.93
CA ILE A 715 29.19 -4.85 4.67
C ILE A 715 29.70 -5.67 5.85
N GLY A 716 28.79 -6.37 6.52
CA GLY A 716 29.05 -7.26 7.64
C GLY A 716 29.58 -8.63 7.23
N VAL A 717 30.03 -9.42 8.20
CA VAL A 717 30.56 -10.78 7.98
C VAL A 717 29.55 -11.65 7.23
N ASP A 718 30.04 -12.28 6.16
CA ASP A 718 29.33 -13.10 5.18
C ASP A 718 28.22 -12.35 4.40
N GLY A 719 28.14 -11.02 4.53
CA GLY A 719 27.26 -10.16 3.76
C GLY A 719 27.76 -9.93 2.34
N VAL A 720 26.82 -9.72 1.40
CA VAL A 720 27.13 -9.59 -0.03
C VAL A 720 26.37 -8.41 -0.65
N VAL A 721 27.07 -7.60 -1.45
CA VAL A 721 26.46 -6.66 -2.42
C VAL A 721 26.85 -7.14 -3.82
N ASN A 722 25.86 -7.45 -4.65
CA ASN A 722 26.11 -7.90 -6.03
C ASN A 722 25.52 -6.90 -7.03
N ASN A 723 26.39 -6.15 -7.72
CA ASN A 723 26.00 -5.30 -8.83
C ASN A 723 25.99 -6.10 -10.14
N THR A 724 24.80 -6.47 -10.60
CA THR A 724 24.63 -7.35 -11.77
C THR A 724 24.85 -6.61 -13.08
N THR A 725 24.85 -7.32 -14.22
CA THR A 725 25.04 -6.73 -15.55
C THR A 725 24.07 -5.61 -15.95
N THR A 726 22.93 -5.44 -15.25
CA THR A 726 22.02 -4.28 -15.44
C THR A 726 22.16 -3.22 -14.36
N GLY A 727 22.84 -3.52 -13.26
CA GLY A 727 23.05 -2.65 -12.12
C GLY A 727 24.13 -1.59 -12.35
N THR A 728 23.88 -0.42 -11.77
CA THR A 728 24.82 0.70 -11.67
C THR A 728 25.07 1.03 -10.20
N ILE A 729 26.33 1.29 -9.84
CA ILE A 729 26.72 1.92 -8.58
C ILE A 729 27.32 3.29 -8.92
N SER A 730 26.72 4.35 -8.40
CA SER A 730 27.04 5.74 -8.73
C SER A 730 27.60 6.50 -7.53
N PHE A 731 28.87 6.88 -7.57
CA PHE A 731 29.47 7.77 -6.57
C PHE A 731 29.37 9.23 -7.04
N LEU A 732 28.64 10.06 -6.28
CA LEU A 732 28.27 11.44 -6.66
C LEU A 732 28.66 12.49 -5.60
N ALA A 733 29.29 12.08 -4.49
CA ALA A 733 29.67 12.92 -3.37
C ALA A 733 31.09 12.59 -2.86
N ASN A 734 31.70 13.49 -2.09
CA ASN A 734 33.01 13.25 -1.50
C ASN A 734 32.87 12.41 -0.22
N GLY A 735 33.28 11.15 -0.26
CA GLY A 735 32.88 10.12 0.71
C GLY A 735 31.63 9.36 0.26
N GLY A 736 31.12 8.47 1.10
CA GLY A 736 30.16 7.45 0.68
C GLY A 736 30.90 6.27 0.07
N ASN A 737 31.50 5.46 0.93
CA ASN A 737 32.37 4.34 0.61
C ASN A 737 31.62 3.00 0.78
N PHE A 738 32.23 1.92 0.25
CA PHE A 738 31.98 0.58 0.79
C PHE A 738 33.04 0.25 1.85
N SER A 739 32.59 -0.20 3.03
CA SER A 739 33.45 -0.40 4.21
C SER A 739 33.22 -1.77 4.86
N GLU A 740 34.29 -2.41 5.34
CA GLU A 740 34.22 -3.67 6.11
C GLU A 740 33.60 -3.48 7.51
N SER A 741 32.82 -4.46 7.99
CA SER A 741 32.32 -4.51 9.38
C SER A 741 32.46 -5.91 10.00
N GLY A 742 33.46 -6.07 10.86
CA GLY A 742 33.81 -7.33 11.51
C GLY A 742 35.03 -8.00 10.87
N ASN A 743 35.30 -9.24 11.24
CA ASN A 743 36.42 -10.03 10.69
C ASN A 743 35.85 -11.26 9.98
N GLY A 744 35.75 -11.23 8.65
CA GLY A 744 35.23 -12.31 7.82
C GLY A 744 35.08 -11.86 6.37
N ASN A 745 34.41 -12.65 5.54
CA ASN A 745 34.14 -12.28 4.15
C ASN A 745 33.18 -11.07 4.11
N ASN A 746 33.53 -10.01 3.40
CA ASN A 746 32.70 -8.83 3.20
C ASN A 746 32.69 -8.49 1.71
N LEU A 747 31.73 -9.01 0.93
CA LEU A 747 31.88 -9.09 -0.52
C LEU A 747 31.06 -8.05 -1.29
N LEU A 748 31.74 -7.30 -2.17
CA LEU A 748 31.15 -6.54 -3.27
C LEU A 748 31.53 -7.18 -4.61
N THR A 749 30.55 -7.62 -5.41
CA THR A 749 30.79 -8.08 -6.79
C THR A 749 30.25 -7.07 -7.81
N ASN A 750 30.94 -6.93 -8.94
CA ASN A 750 30.53 -6.07 -10.06
C ASN A 750 30.64 -6.80 -11.41
N ASP A 751 29.48 -7.13 -11.96
CA ASP A 751 29.29 -7.55 -13.35
C ASP A 751 28.71 -6.39 -14.21
N GLY A 752 28.27 -5.31 -13.55
CA GLY A 752 27.61 -4.14 -14.14
C GLY A 752 28.51 -2.92 -14.29
N LEU A 753 27.95 -1.74 -14.02
CA LEU A 753 28.66 -0.46 -14.07
C LEU A 753 28.94 0.10 -12.66
N ILE A 754 30.20 0.39 -12.35
CA ILE A 754 30.57 1.33 -11.29
C ILE A 754 30.94 2.66 -11.97
N VAL A 755 30.30 3.77 -11.57
CA VAL A 755 30.58 5.12 -12.08
C VAL A 755 30.95 6.07 -10.95
N VAL A 756 32.01 6.84 -11.17
CA VAL A 756 32.54 7.84 -10.22
C VAL A 756 32.54 9.19 -10.92
N ASP A 757 31.63 10.08 -10.49
CA ASP A 757 31.44 11.42 -11.04
C ASP A 757 31.31 12.44 -9.89
N LEU A 758 32.43 12.61 -9.18
CA LEU A 758 32.47 13.39 -7.94
C LEU A 758 32.44 14.91 -8.24
N PRO A 759 32.05 15.78 -7.30
CA PRO A 759 31.93 17.21 -7.57
C PRO A 759 33.25 17.97 -7.85
N ASP A 760 34.42 17.36 -7.58
CA ASP A 760 35.76 17.93 -7.77
C ASP A 760 36.76 16.80 -8.06
N ALA A 761 37.76 17.06 -8.89
CA ALA A 761 38.77 16.08 -9.27
C ALA A 761 39.67 15.60 -8.10
N ASN A 762 39.71 16.35 -7.00
CA ASN A 762 40.45 15.98 -5.77
C ASN A 762 39.56 15.29 -4.72
N HIS A 763 38.26 15.15 -4.97
CA HIS A 763 37.40 14.32 -4.14
C HIS A 763 37.71 12.84 -4.38
N GLN A 764 37.44 12.01 -3.38
CA GLN A 764 37.81 10.60 -3.41
C GLN A 764 36.76 9.72 -2.75
N VAL A 765 36.63 8.50 -3.26
CA VAL A 765 35.84 7.41 -2.67
C VAL A 765 36.68 6.14 -2.61
N PHE A 766 36.30 5.24 -1.69
CA PHE A 766 37.03 4.01 -1.40
C PHE A 766 36.13 2.78 -1.48
N ILE A 767 36.70 1.68 -1.95
CA ILE A 767 36.16 0.33 -1.78
C ILE A 767 37.08 -0.38 -0.79
N TYR A 768 36.71 -0.34 0.49
CA TYR A 768 37.41 -0.95 1.65
C TYR A 768 36.85 -2.32 2.04
N THR A 769 36.20 -3.02 1.11
CA THR A 769 35.58 -4.34 1.29
C THR A 769 36.25 -5.33 0.31
N GLU A 770 36.09 -6.64 0.50
CA GLU A 770 36.51 -7.61 -0.53
C GLU A 770 35.73 -7.31 -1.82
N PHE A 771 36.44 -7.15 -2.95
CA PHE A 771 35.87 -6.66 -4.20
C PHE A 771 36.23 -7.60 -5.36
N GLN A 772 35.24 -7.92 -6.19
CA GLN A 772 35.43 -8.71 -7.41
C GLN A 772 34.80 -7.98 -8.60
N ASN A 773 35.61 -7.49 -9.53
CA ASN A 773 35.14 -7.01 -10.83
C ASN A 773 35.19 -8.18 -11.82
N ASN A 774 34.04 -8.66 -12.28
CA ASN A 774 33.90 -9.85 -13.13
C ASN A 774 33.33 -9.44 -14.50
N ASP A 775 34.21 -9.05 -15.42
CA ASP A 775 33.87 -8.42 -16.71
C ASP A 775 33.05 -7.10 -16.62
N GLY A 776 32.82 -6.61 -15.40
CA GLY A 776 32.15 -5.34 -15.12
C GLY A 776 32.94 -4.12 -15.63
N THR A 777 32.22 -3.01 -15.81
CA THR A 777 32.78 -1.72 -16.20
C THR A 777 33.01 -0.82 -14.99
N ILE A 778 34.19 -0.21 -14.91
CA ILE A 778 34.52 0.90 -13.99
C ILE A 778 34.74 2.18 -14.82
N GLN A 779 33.98 3.22 -14.53
CA GLN A 779 33.96 4.49 -15.26
C GLN A 779 34.25 5.66 -14.31
N VAL A 780 35.49 6.17 -14.32
CA VAL A 780 35.90 7.32 -13.51
C VAL A 780 35.87 8.59 -14.37
N ASN A 781 34.81 9.38 -14.24
CA ASN A 781 34.59 10.63 -14.97
C ASN A 781 35.30 11.82 -14.30
N ASN A 782 35.17 11.93 -12.98
CA ASN A 782 35.76 13.03 -12.20
C ASN A 782 35.99 12.57 -10.75
N GLY A 783 37.17 12.88 -10.21
CA GLY A 783 37.57 12.45 -8.86
C GLY A 783 38.35 11.15 -8.85
N ILE A 784 38.59 10.62 -7.64
CA ILE A 784 39.49 9.48 -7.40
C ILE A 784 38.71 8.26 -6.90
N LEU A 785 38.87 7.12 -7.56
CA LEU A 785 38.42 5.81 -7.06
C LEU A 785 39.61 5.03 -6.50
N ASN A 786 39.52 4.61 -5.24
CA ASN A 786 40.57 3.84 -4.57
C ASN A 786 40.11 2.41 -4.31
N LEU A 787 40.82 1.44 -4.91
CA LEU A 787 40.73 0.02 -4.57
C LEU A 787 41.75 -0.27 -3.47
N SER A 788 41.31 -0.36 -2.21
CA SER A 788 42.20 -0.37 -1.04
C SER A 788 41.69 -1.34 0.01
N HIS A 789 42.50 -2.33 0.42
CA HIS A 789 42.08 -3.37 1.35
C HIS A 789 43.26 -3.93 2.16
N ASN A 790 43.01 -4.26 3.43
CA ASN A 790 44.06 -4.70 4.36
C ASN A 790 44.47 -6.18 4.17
N ILE A 791 43.64 -6.97 3.49
CA ILE A 791 43.86 -8.40 3.22
C ILE A 791 44.38 -8.58 1.78
N LEU A 792 45.43 -9.38 1.61
CA LEU A 792 45.99 -9.77 0.31
C LEU A 792 44.94 -10.56 -0.50
N GLU A 793 44.95 -10.40 -1.82
CA GLU A 793 44.03 -11.07 -2.78
C GLU A 793 42.54 -10.66 -2.68
N ALA A 794 42.17 -9.79 -1.74
CA ALA A 794 40.79 -9.35 -1.54
C ALA A 794 40.23 -8.42 -2.63
N GLN A 795 41.09 -7.87 -3.51
CA GLN A 795 40.67 -7.10 -4.68
C GLN A 795 40.97 -7.95 -5.92
N VAL A 796 39.93 -8.56 -6.52
CA VAL A 796 40.07 -9.43 -7.69
C VAL A 796 39.50 -8.74 -8.92
N LEU A 797 40.32 -8.64 -9.97
CA LEU A 797 39.95 -8.04 -11.26
C LEU A 797 40.04 -9.12 -12.34
N THR A 798 38.89 -9.52 -12.85
CA THR A 798 38.71 -10.55 -13.88
C THR A 798 38.14 -9.90 -15.13
N ASP A 799 38.91 -9.84 -16.21
CA ASP A 799 38.55 -9.13 -17.45
C ASP A 799 38.06 -7.66 -17.17
N GLY A 800 37.08 -7.18 -17.94
CA GLY A 800 36.38 -5.91 -17.69
C GLY A 800 36.91 -4.68 -18.42
N THR A 801 36.16 -3.59 -18.28
CA THR A 801 36.41 -2.30 -18.93
C THR A 801 36.64 -1.20 -17.90
N TYR A 802 37.80 -0.56 -17.92
CA TYR A 802 38.21 0.50 -16.99
C TYR A 802 38.45 1.77 -17.80
N ASN A 803 37.53 2.72 -17.71
CA ASN A 803 37.61 4.00 -18.39
C ASN A 803 37.92 5.09 -17.37
N VAL A 804 38.97 5.87 -17.61
CA VAL A 804 39.39 6.98 -16.74
C VAL A 804 39.48 8.23 -17.61
N ALA A 805 38.56 9.18 -17.40
CA ALA A 805 38.57 10.46 -18.09
C ALA A 805 39.70 11.37 -17.56
N SER A 806 40.02 12.45 -18.28
CA SER A 806 41.16 13.33 -17.96
C SER A 806 41.12 14.08 -16.61
N THR A 807 39.99 14.02 -15.91
CA THR A 807 39.78 14.54 -14.55
C THR A 807 39.49 13.44 -13.52
N GLY A 808 39.55 12.18 -13.95
CA GLY A 808 39.44 11.00 -13.12
C GLY A 808 40.81 10.40 -12.78
N THR A 809 40.86 9.67 -11.67
CA THR A 809 42.00 8.85 -11.26
C THR A 809 41.51 7.49 -10.75
N LEU A 810 42.12 6.40 -11.20
CA LEU A 810 41.89 5.05 -10.68
C LEU A 810 43.14 4.55 -9.93
N ASP A 811 42.99 4.28 -8.63
CA ASP A 811 44.10 3.91 -7.75
C ASP A 811 43.99 2.43 -7.33
N PHE A 812 44.91 1.61 -7.83
CA PHE A 812 45.21 0.28 -7.30
C PHE A 812 46.13 0.44 -6.07
N ASP A 813 45.54 0.97 -5.01
CA ASP A 813 46.22 1.43 -3.80
C ASP A 813 46.73 0.26 -2.93
N SER A 814 45.95 -0.82 -2.89
CA SER A 814 46.32 -2.10 -2.25
C SER A 814 46.56 -3.22 -3.26
N ALA A 815 46.95 -4.39 -2.77
CA ALA A 815 47.24 -5.54 -3.63
C ALA A 815 45.97 -6.03 -4.37
N ILE A 816 46.13 -6.29 -5.67
CA ILE A 816 45.11 -6.77 -6.59
C ILE A 816 45.49 -8.15 -7.14
N THR A 817 44.51 -9.01 -7.39
CA THR A 817 44.66 -10.25 -8.15
C THR A 817 44.10 -10.02 -9.56
N LEU A 818 44.87 -10.34 -10.59
CA LEU A 818 44.53 -10.11 -11.99
C LEU A 818 44.34 -11.44 -12.73
N THR A 819 43.22 -11.57 -13.46
CA THR A 819 43.03 -12.63 -14.45
C THR A 819 42.33 -12.08 -15.70
N GLY A 820 42.62 -12.64 -16.87
CA GLY A 820 42.04 -12.16 -18.13
C GLY A 820 42.55 -10.77 -18.56
N SER A 821 41.78 -10.04 -19.35
CA SER A 821 42.21 -8.78 -19.97
C SER A 821 41.49 -7.57 -19.41
N LEU A 822 42.22 -6.73 -18.66
CA LEU A 822 41.74 -5.42 -18.24
C LEU A 822 41.90 -4.46 -19.42
N SER A 823 40.79 -3.95 -19.94
CA SER A 823 40.73 -3.11 -21.15
C SER A 823 40.07 -1.76 -20.87
N GLY A 824 40.05 -0.83 -21.84
CA GLY A 824 39.30 0.43 -21.73
C GLY A 824 39.99 1.65 -22.33
N THR A 825 39.60 2.85 -21.87
CA THR A 825 40.18 4.14 -22.31
C THR A 825 40.73 4.93 -21.12
N LEU A 826 42.04 5.16 -21.10
CA LEU A 826 42.74 6.00 -20.13
C LEU A 826 43.11 7.35 -20.76
N ASP A 827 42.32 8.38 -20.46
CA ASP A 827 42.66 9.80 -20.68
C ASP A 827 43.07 10.51 -19.37
N GLY A 828 42.79 9.91 -18.21
CA GLY A 828 43.34 10.25 -16.89
C GLY A 828 44.20 9.13 -16.30
N THR A 829 44.74 9.34 -15.11
CA THR A 829 45.79 8.48 -14.52
C THR A 829 45.22 7.19 -13.91
N LEU A 830 45.88 6.07 -14.18
CA LEU A 830 45.73 4.83 -13.40
C LEU A 830 47.02 4.64 -12.58
N ASN A 831 46.95 4.69 -11.25
CA ASN A 831 48.12 4.46 -10.38
C ASN A 831 48.17 3.00 -9.91
N TRP A 832 49.26 2.32 -10.25
CA TRP A 832 49.61 1.01 -9.70
C TRP A 832 50.54 1.20 -8.48
N ARG A 833 50.01 0.98 -7.27
CA ARG A 833 50.76 1.10 -5.99
C ARG A 833 50.89 -0.21 -5.23
N GLY A 834 49.85 -1.05 -5.23
CA GLY A 834 49.86 -2.36 -4.60
C GLY A 834 50.58 -3.43 -5.41
N ASN A 835 50.64 -4.65 -4.88
CA ASN A 835 51.12 -5.79 -5.66
C ASN A 835 50.05 -6.22 -6.67
N ALA A 836 50.44 -6.48 -7.92
CA ALA A 836 49.60 -7.16 -8.90
C ALA A 836 49.96 -8.65 -8.90
N ASN A 837 49.02 -9.48 -8.47
CA ASN A 837 49.16 -10.93 -8.38
C ASN A 837 48.56 -11.59 -9.62
N VAL A 838 49.38 -12.26 -10.44
CA VAL A 838 48.91 -13.16 -11.51
C VAL A 838 49.32 -14.57 -11.12
N ALA A 839 48.34 -15.45 -10.90
CA ALA A 839 48.62 -16.81 -10.43
C ALA A 839 49.49 -17.61 -11.41
N LEU A 840 50.25 -18.57 -10.88
CA LEU A 840 51.08 -19.48 -11.67
C LEU A 840 50.26 -20.16 -12.78
N ASP A 841 50.86 -20.29 -13.96
CA ASP A 841 50.26 -20.78 -15.21
C ASP A 841 49.11 -19.92 -15.81
N GLU A 842 48.66 -18.87 -15.11
CA GLU A 842 47.67 -17.90 -15.64
C GLU A 842 48.33 -16.75 -16.42
N THR A 843 47.51 -16.06 -17.22
CA THR A 843 47.92 -14.86 -17.95
C THR A 843 46.89 -13.75 -17.78
N ALA A 844 47.38 -12.55 -17.45
CA ALA A 844 46.59 -11.33 -17.43
C ALA A 844 47.15 -10.29 -18.43
N SER A 845 46.34 -9.32 -18.85
CA SER A 845 46.80 -8.23 -19.71
C SER A 845 46.26 -6.85 -19.33
N PHE A 846 47.11 -5.84 -19.54
CA PHE A 846 46.72 -4.43 -19.57
C PHE A 846 46.59 -3.98 -21.03
N ASP A 847 45.35 -3.90 -21.52
CA ASP A 847 44.98 -3.62 -22.92
C ASP A 847 44.18 -2.32 -23.03
N PHE A 848 44.73 -1.24 -22.47
CA PHE A 848 44.11 0.08 -22.47
C PHE A 848 44.48 0.90 -23.71
N THR A 849 43.50 1.66 -24.18
CA THR A 849 43.65 2.72 -25.18
C THR A 849 43.62 4.09 -24.50
N GLY A 850 43.80 5.17 -25.26
CA GLY A 850 43.78 6.55 -24.74
C GLY A 850 45.15 7.23 -24.77
N ASN A 851 45.27 8.36 -24.07
CA ASN A 851 46.47 9.21 -24.10
C ASN A 851 47.27 9.23 -22.78
N ALA A 852 46.75 8.63 -21.71
CA ALA A 852 47.37 8.59 -20.39
C ALA A 852 48.17 7.30 -20.15
N THR A 853 48.74 7.20 -18.95
CA THR A 853 49.68 6.16 -18.54
C THR A 853 49.13 5.31 -17.38
N ILE A 854 49.62 4.07 -17.31
CA ILE A 854 49.64 3.28 -16.09
C ILE A 854 50.88 3.71 -15.30
N ASP A 855 50.69 4.51 -14.26
CA ASP A 855 51.79 4.99 -13.44
C ASP A 855 52.17 3.88 -12.44
N TRP A 856 53.31 3.23 -12.65
CA TRP A 856 53.84 2.25 -11.70
C TRP A 856 54.57 2.99 -10.57
N VAL A 857 53.80 3.32 -9.54
CA VAL A 857 54.19 4.18 -8.42
C VAL A 857 54.88 3.39 -7.30
N SER A 858 54.47 2.14 -7.07
CA SER A 858 55.08 1.22 -6.09
C SER A 858 54.57 -0.21 -6.31
N GLY A 859 54.99 -1.14 -5.45
CA GLY A 859 54.49 -2.51 -5.45
C GLY A 859 55.22 -3.43 -6.43
N SER A 860 54.71 -4.65 -6.54
CA SER A 860 55.36 -5.76 -7.25
C SER A 860 54.40 -6.51 -8.18
N LEU A 861 54.86 -6.98 -9.34
CA LEU A 861 54.23 -8.10 -10.04
C LEU A 861 54.65 -9.40 -9.34
N VAL A 862 53.69 -10.24 -8.94
CA VAL A 862 53.88 -11.46 -8.12
C VAL A 862 52.96 -12.61 -8.58
N GLY A 863 53.07 -13.79 -7.95
CA GLY A 863 52.21 -14.96 -8.20
C GLY A 863 52.75 -15.99 -9.20
N GLY A 864 53.74 -15.64 -10.02
CA GLY A 864 54.40 -16.54 -10.97
C GLY A 864 53.72 -16.70 -12.32
N GLY A 865 52.61 -15.98 -12.56
CA GLY A 865 51.94 -15.89 -13.85
C GLY A 865 52.60 -14.90 -14.82
N THR A 866 51.91 -14.67 -15.94
CA THR A 866 52.33 -13.70 -16.97
C THR A 866 51.44 -12.47 -16.99
N LEU A 867 52.01 -11.27 -16.86
CA LEU A 867 51.33 -10.01 -17.18
C LEU A 867 51.79 -9.52 -18.55
N ILE A 868 50.85 -9.28 -19.46
CA ILE A 868 51.12 -8.72 -20.79
C ILE A 868 50.75 -7.22 -20.80
N ASN A 869 51.74 -6.36 -21.01
CA ASN A 869 51.51 -4.93 -21.22
C ASN A 869 51.35 -4.60 -22.71
N ASN A 870 50.12 -4.32 -23.15
CA ASN A 870 49.85 -3.70 -24.45
C ASN A 870 49.69 -2.15 -24.35
N SER A 871 49.80 -1.61 -23.13
CA SER A 871 49.55 -0.20 -22.80
C SER A 871 50.85 0.60 -22.61
N THR A 872 50.75 1.88 -22.23
CA THR A 872 51.92 2.65 -21.76
C THR A 872 52.04 2.55 -20.23
N ILE A 873 53.10 1.93 -19.73
CA ILE A 873 53.49 1.96 -18.32
C ILE A 873 54.58 3.01 -18.13
N ASP A 874 54.46 3.86 -17.09
CA ASP A 874 55.48 4.81 -16.68
C ASP A 874 56.04 4.46 -15.30
N VAL A 875 57.36 4.33 -15.20
CA VAL A 875 58.08 4.14 -13.94
C VAL A 875 58.53 5.50 -13.43
N LEU A 876 57.94 5.90 -12.30
CA LEU A 876 58.17 7.21 -11.69
C LEU A 876 59.42 7.20 -10.79
N VAL A 877 59.35 7.81 -9.60
CA VAL A 877 60.53 8.07 -8.75
C VAL A 877 60.88 6.96 -7.76
N ASN A 878 59.97 6.03 -7.48
CA ASN A 878 60.18 4.91 -6.56
C ASN A 878 60.63 3.66 -7.30
N ASP A 879 61.30 2.76 -6.58
CA ASP A 879 61.61 1.43 -7.08
C ASP A 879 60.36 0.52 -7.09
N VAL A 880 60.21 -0.25 -8.16
CA VAL A 880 59.12 -1.21 -8.41
C VAL A 880 59.69 -2.59 -8.74
N PHE A 881 58.91 -3.66 -8.64
CA PHE A 881 59.46 -5.02 -8.64
C PHE A 881 58.69 -6.02 -9.53
N ILE A 882 59.40 -7.00 -10.08
CA ILE A 882 58.85 -8.24 -10.64
C ILE A 882 59.45 -9.37 -9.80
N GLN A 883 58.64 -10.18 -9.12
CA GLN A 883 59.12 -11.22 -8.20
C GLN A 883 58.36 -12.54 -8.37
N GLU A 884 58.71 -13.54 -7.54
CA GLU A 884 58.02 -14.82 -7.47
C GLU A 884 57.90 -15.52 -8.82
N ILE A 885 59.01 -15.59 -9.58
CA ILE A 885 59.10 -16.20 -10.91
C ILE A 885 58.16 -15.62 -11.98
N SER A 886 57.60 -14.42 -11.74
CA SER A 886 56.62 -13.79 -12.64
C SER A 886 57.27 -13.25 -13.91
N LEU A 887 56.47 -13.19 -14.98
CA LEU A 887 56.87 -12.67 -16.29
C LEU A 887 56.08 -11.40 -16.64
N LEU A 888 56.77 -10.28 -16.84
CA LEU A 888 56.21 -9.09 -17.48
C LEU A 888 56.59 -9.11 -18.98
N THR A 889 55.61 -9.29 -19.87
CA THR A 889 55.82 -9.19 -21.32
C THR A 889 55.35 -7.83 -21.83
N ASN A 890 56.29 -7.00 -22.29
CA ASN A 890 55.99 -5.70 -22.89
C ASN A 890 55.78 -5.81 -24.41
N ASN A 891 54.58 -5.46 -24.87
CA ASN A 891 54.17 -5.36 -26.28
C ASN A 891 53.98 -3.92 -26.76
N SER A 892 54.16 -2.93 -25.87
CA SER A 892 53.94 -1.52 -26.15
C SER A 892 55.05 -0.70 -25.46
N LEU A 893 54.74 0.32 -24.66
CA LEU A 893 55.74 1.20 -24.06
C LEU A 893 55.88 0.96 -22.54
N ILE A 894 57.11 0.72 -22.09
CA ILE A 894 57.55 1.01 -20.71
C ILE A 894 58.49 2.21 -20.79
N GLN A 895 58.10 3.34 -20.19
CA GLN A 895 58.94 4.52 -20.08
C GLN A 895 59.39 4.74 -18.63
N PHE A 896 60.54 5.39 -18.45
CA PHE A 896 61.03 5.83 -17.15
C PHE A 896 61.13 7.36 -17.15
N THR A 897 60.04 8.05 -16.81
CA THR A 897 60.07 9.53 -16.65
C THR A 897 60.59 9.96 -15.28
N GLY A 898 60.64 9.05 -14.30
CA GLY A 898 61.27 9.25 -13.01
C GLY A 898 62.53 8.42 -12.78
N THR A 899 63.14 8.58 -11.60
CA THR A 899 64.43 7.98 -11.24
C THR A 899 64.34 6.57 -10.66
N GLY A 900 63.16 5.96 -10.63
CA GLY A 900 62.94 4.62 -10.10
C GLY A 900 63.54 3.52 -10.96
N ASN A 901 63.81 2.37 -10.35
CA ASN A 901 64.24 1.16 -11.06
C ASN A 901 63.13 0.10 -11.07
N ILE A 902 63.09 -0.71 -12.15
CA ILE A 902 62.43 -2.02 -12.09
C ILE A 902 63.45 -3.02 -11.53
N TYR A 903 63.11 -3.67 -10.41
CA TYR A 903 63.88 -4.77 -9.83
C TYR A 903 63.32 -6.12 -10.26
N ILE A 904 64.15 -6.96 -10.87
CA ILE A 904 63.78 -8.30 -11.35
C ILE A 904 64.28 -9.34 -10.33
N GLY A 905 63.33 -10.11 -9.81
CA GLY A 905 63.50 -11.16 -8.82
C GLY A 905 64.23 -12.40 -9.35
N GLU A 906 64.55 -13.30 -8.43
CA GLU A 906 65.06 -14.64 -8.73
C GLU A 906 64.07 -15.42 -9.61
N ASP A 907 64.61 -15.98 -10.69
CA ASP A 907 63.94 -16.68 -11.80
C ASP A 907 62.75 -15.91 -12.43
N SER A 908 62.73 -14.58 -12.28
CA SER A 908 61.72 -13.68 -12.86
C SER A 908 62.22 -13.02 -14.16
N GLU A 909 61.31 -12.61 -15.05
CA GLU A 909 61.66 -12.08 -16.39
C GLU A 909 60.90 -10.80 -16.74
N LEU A 910 61.63 -9.80 -17.27
CA LEU A 910 61.08 -8.72 -18.08
C LEU A 910 61.39 -9.00 -19.55
N ARG A 911 60.36 -9.31 -20.33
CA ARG A 911 60.48 -9.59 -21.76
C ARG A 911 59.98 -8.41 -22.58
N ASN A 912 60.88 -7.69 -23.22
CA ASN A 912 60.50 -6.67 -24.20
C ASN A 912 60.32 -7.34 -25.58
N SER A 913 59.08 -7.58 -25.99
CA SER A 913 58.76 -8.30 -27.23
C SER A 913 59.23 -7.56 -28.49
N THR A 914 59.15 -8.19 -29.67
CA THR A 914 59.57 -7.61 -30.96
C THR A 914 58.90 -6.29 -31.35
N ILE A 915 57.74 -5.95 -30.75
CA ILE A 915 57.04 -4.68 -30.94
C ILE A 915 57.15 -3.74 -29.71
N GLY A 916 57.71 -4.25 -28.61
CA GLY A 916 57.87 -3.52 -27.36
C GLY A 916 59.01 -2.50 -27.39
N LEU A 917 58.79 -1.39 -26.69
CA LEU A 917 59.73 -0.32 -26.44
C LEU A 917 59.95 -0.13 -24.93
N VAL A 918 61.21 -0.16 -24.50
CA VAL A 918 61.65 0.36 -23.20
C VAL A 918 62.43 1.65 -23.40
N ASP A 919 61.99 2.75 -22.79
CA ASP A 919 62.57 4.10 -22.98
C ASP A 919 62.99 4.74 -21.66
N PHE A 920 64.31 4.82 -21.42
CA PHE A 920 64.83 5.55 -20.26
C PHE A 920 64.90 7.06 -20.56
N GLN A 921 63.96 7.82 -20.00
CA GLN A 921 63.83 9.27 -20.20
C GLN A 921 64.43 10.09 -19.03
N ALA A 922 64.65 9.49 -17.87
CA ALA A 922 65.25 10.13 -16.69
C ALA A 922 66.63 9.57 -16.30
N ASN A 923 67.54 10.47 -15.96
CA ASN A 923 68.89 10.15 -15.46
C ASN A 923 68.83 9.47 -14.08
N GLY A 924 69.45 8.29 -13.96
CA GLY A 924 69.51 7.50 -12.73
C GLY A 924 68.54 6.31 -12.69
N SER A 925 67.62 6.22 -13.65
CA SER A 925 66.72 5.07 -13.84
C SER A 925 67.44 3.82 -14.34
N GLY A 926 66.75 2.67 -14.27
CA GLY A 926 67.36 1.40 -14.62
C GLY A 926 66.51 0.15 -14.40
N ILE A 927 67.10 -0.98 -14.77
CA ILE A 927 66.57 -2.33 -14.55
C ILE A 927 67.63 -3.09 -13.74
N SER A 928 67.29 -3.52 -12.53
CA SER A 928 68.23 -4.03 -11.53
C SER A 928 67.85 -5.43 -11.02
N PRO A 929 68.78 -6.21 -10.46
CA PRO A 929 68.49 -7.52 -9.89
C PRO A 929 68.03 -7.41 -8.42
N SER A 930 67.10 -8.26 -8.01
CA SER A 930 66.77 -8.54 -6.61
C SER A 930 66.85 -10.05 -6.34
N GLY A 931 67.73 -10.48 -5.42
CA GLY A 931 67.97 -11.90 -5.14
C GLY A 931 69.35 -12.38 -5.62
N ASN A 932 69.55 -13.70 -5.67
CA ASN A 932 70.85 -14.30 -6.04
C ASN A 932 70.79 -15.27 -7.23
N GLY A 933 69.60 -15.69 -7.68
CA GLY A 933 69.42 -16.48 -8.91
C GLY A 933 69.27 -15.60 -10.17
N ILE A 934 68.79 -16.21 -11.26
CA ILE A 934 68.68 -15.57 -12.58
C ILE A 934 67.67 -14.43 -12.50
N ASN A 935 67.93 -13.33 -13.20
CA ASN A 935 67.07 -12.14 -13.24
C ASN A 935 67.12 -11.57 -14.65
N LEU A 936 66.16 -11.94 -15.49
CA LEU A 936 66.32 -11.85 -16.94
C LEU A 936 65.64 -10.60 -17.54
N LEU A 937 66.42 -9.75 -18.21
CA LEU A 937 65.93 -8.84 -19.24
C LEU A 937 66.09 -9.50 -20.61
N ASN A 938 64.98 -9.91 -21.22
CA ASN A 938 64.93 -10.52 -22.55
C ASN A 938 64.44 -9.48 -23.57
N ASN A 939 65.37 -8.84 -24.29
CA ASN A 939 65.03 -7.84 -25.29
C ASN A 939 64.96 -8.45 -26.70
N GLN A 940 63.76 -8.40 -27.28
CA GLN A 940 63.45 -8.76 -28.66
C GLN A 940 63.02 -7.53 -29.48
N GLY A 941 62.60 -6.45 -28.81
CA GLY A 941 62.20 -5.16 -29.39
C GLY A 941 63.29 -4.09 -29.28
N LEU A 942 62.90 -2.88 -28.89
CA LEU A 942 63.83 -1.74 -28.69
C LEU A 942 63.96 -1.37 -27.21
N VAL A 943 65.18 -1.36 -26.68
CA VAL A 943 65.53 -0.72 -25.40
C VAL A 943 66.40 0.49 -25.72
N LYS A 944 66.04 1.70 -25.28
CA LYS A 944 66.79 2.92 -25.60
C LYS A 944 67.00 3.88 -24.43
N ASN A 945 68.07 4.67 -24.47
CA ASN A 945 68.33 5.77 -23.54
C ASN A 945 68.17 7.13 -24.23
N THR A 946 67.06 7.82 -23.92
CA THR A 946 66.78 9.18 -24.41
C THR A 946 67.06 10.27 -23.36
N SER A 947 67.33 9.90 -22.11
CA SER A 947 67.50 10.82 -20.97
C SER A 947 68.66 11.82 -21.07
N GLY A 948 69.64 11.57 -21.96
CA GLY A 948 70.91 12.30 -22.00
C GLY A 948 71.83 12.05 -20.80
N GLY A 949 71.38 11.28 -19.80
CA GLY A 949 72.10 10.97 -18.57
C GLY A 949 72.59 9.53 -18.50
N ASN A 950 72.93 9.11 -17.28
CA ASN A 950 73.38 7.77 -16.96
C ASN A 950 72.17 6.89 -16.58
N VAL A 951 72.00 5.76 -17.25
CA VAL A 951 70.97 4.74 -16.95
C VAL A 951 71.65 3.38 -16.81
N THR A 952 71.08 2.48 -16.01
CA THR A 952 71.77 1.22 -15.65
C THR A 952 70.90 -0.01 -15.87
N ILE A 953 71.44 -0.99 -16.59
CA ILE A 953 70.88 -2.34 -16.71
C ILE A 953 71.84 -3.27 -15.95
N SER A 954 71.43 -3.67 -14.76
CA SER A 954 72.15 -4.61 -13.89
C SER A 954 71.53 -6.02 -13.87
N ALA A 955 70.40 -6.22 -14.56
CA ALA A 955 69.86 -7.55 -14.81
C ALA A 955 70.73 -8.34 -15.80
N GLU A 956 70.61 -9.68 -15.80
CA GLU A 956 71.17 -10.51 -16.88
C GLU A 956 70.44 -10.18 -18.19
N THR A 957 71.17 -9.81 -19.24
CA THR A 957 70.56 -9.28 -20.47
C THR A 957 70.77 -10.21 -21.66
N GLU A 958 69.69 -10.75 -22.19
CA GLU A 958 69.65 -11.38 -23.52
C GLU A 958 69.08 -10.40 -24.54
N ASN A 959 69.80 -10.19 -25.64
CA ASN A 959 69.39 -9.26 -26.69
C ASN A 959 69.32 -9.95 -28.05
N SER A 960 68.11 -10.08 -28.58
CA SER A 960 67.80 -10.41 -29.99
C SER A 960 67.09 -9.26 -30.72
N GLY A 961 66.78 -8.16 -30.01
CA GLY A 961 66.30 -6.89 -30.55
C GLY A 961 67.40 -5.81 -30.62
N THR A 962 67.03 -4.53 -30.60
CA THR A 962 67.98 -3.41 -30.56
C THR A 962 68.13 -2.84 -29.15
N ILE A 963 69.37 -2.62 -28.71
CA ILE A 963 69.73 -1.76 -27.58
C ILE A 963 70.38 -0.49 -28.13
N GLU A 964 69.75 0.67 -27.92
CA GLU A 964 70.18 1.95 -28.49
C GLU A 964 70.57 2.99 -27.43
N ALA A 965 71.82 3.43 -27.46
CA ALA A 965 72.24 4.63 -26.73
C ALA A 965 71.96 5.89 -27.58
N THR A 966 70.71 6.34 -27.62
CA THR A 966 70.32 7.56 -28.37
C THR A 966 71.06 8.81 -27.84
N SER A 967 71.33 8.86 -26.53
CA SER A 967 72.21 9.85 -25.89
C SER A 967 72.71 9.36 -24.53
N GLY A 968 73.61 10.11 -23.87
CA GLY A 968 74.06 9.80 -22.51
C GLY A 968 74.88 8.51 -22.40
N VAL A 969 74.73 7.81 -21.27
CA VAL A 969 75.45 6.57 -20.93
C VAL A 969 74.46 5.48 -20.50
N MET A 970 74.38 4.40 -21.25
CA MET A 970 73.69 3.17 -20.84
C MET A 970 74.72 2.19 -20.29
N SER A 971 74.57 1.75 -19.04
CA SER A 971 75.54 0.87 -18.39
C SER A 971 74.98 -0.54 -18.21
N ILE A 972 75.54 -1.53 -18.92
CA ILE A 972 75.15 -2.93 -18.78
C ILE A 972 76.21 -3.63 -17.92
N SER A 973 75.91 -3.89 -16.65
CA SER A 973 76.96 -4.22 -15.66
C SER A 973 77.15 -5.71 -15.41
N THR A 974 76.09 -6.52 -15.53
CA THR A 974 76.08 -7.92 -15.09
C THR A 974 76.48 -8.86 -16.22
N SER A 975 75.63 -9.02 -17.23
CA SER A 975 75.92 -9.80 -18.44
C SER A 975 75.20 -9.22 -19.65
N LEU A 976 75.76 -9.45 -20.83
CA LEU A 976 75.17 -9.10 -22.12
C LEU A 976 75.42 -10.24 -23.10
N ASN A 977 74.35 -10.91 -23.50
CA ASN A 977 74.33 -11.87 -24.58
C ASN A 977 73.63 -11.23 -25.80
N ASN A 978 74.40 -10.54 -26.65
CA ASN A 978 73.89 -10.00 -27.92
C ASN A 978 73.87 -11.13 -28.95
N GLN A 979 72.70 -11.75 -29.11
CA GLN A 979 72.46 -12.94 -29.93
C GLN A 979 72.39 -12.60 -31.43
N ILE A 980 72.37 -13.61 -32.29
CA ILE A 980 72.15 -13.43 -33.74
C ILE A 980 70.80 -12.72 -33.96
N GLY A 981 70.82 -11.60 -34.67
CA GLY A 981 69.67 -10.71 -34.86
C GLY A 981 69.57 -9.56 -33.85
N GLY A 982 70.23 -9.70 -32.69
CA GLY A 982 70.41 -8.60 -31.73
C GLY A 982 71.33 -7.52 -32.28
N ARG A 983 71.09 -6.26 -31.89
CA ARG A 983 71.82 -5.08 -32.37
C ARG A 983 72.16 -4.10 -31.25
N LEU A 984 73.37 -3.57 -31.25
CA LEU A 984 73.79 -2.44 -30.40
C LEU A 984 73.95 -1.18 -31.26
N SER A 985 73.26 -0.07 -30.94
CA SER A 985 73.24 1.13 -31.79
C SER A 985 73.26 2.47 -31.04
N GLY A 986 73.31 3.59 -31.80
CA GLY A 986 73.14 4.95 -31.30
C GLY A 986 74.40 5.81 -31.31
N VAL A 987 74.31 7.01 -30.73
CA VAL A 987 75.41 8.01 -30.66
C VAL A 987 75.96 8.27 -29.25
N GLY A 988 75.42 7.55 -28.26
CA GLY A 988 75.80 7.65 -26.86
C GLY A 988 76.96 6.73 -26.48
N THR A 989 77.06 6.46 -25.18
CA THR A 989 77.98 5.44 -24.64
C THR A 989 77.20 4.23 -24.12
N ILE A 990 77.61 3.03 -24.50
CA ILE A 990 77.23 1.78 -23.84
C ILE A 990 78.44 1.30 -23.02
N ASN A 991 78.35 1.28 -21.70
CA ASN A 991 79.33 0.57 -20.88
C ASN A 991 79.03 -0.93 -20.97
N LEU A 992 80.00 -1.70 -21.44
CA LEU A 992 79.93 -3.15 -21.56
C LEU A 992 80.24 -3.84 -20.22
N PRO A 993 79.68 -5.04 -19.96
CA PRO A 993 80.05 -5.84 -18.80
C PRO A 993 81.48 -6.37 -18.93
N SER A 994 81.96 -7.08 -17.91
CA SER A 994 83.28 -7.73 -18.00
C SER A 994 83.31 -8.75 -19.16
N ILE A 995 84.48 -8.92 -19.80
CA ILE A 995 84.62 -9.76 -21.00
C ILE A 995 84.22 -11.24 -20.80
N ALA A 996 84.16 -11.73 -19.56
CA ALA A 996 83.70 -13.07 -19.23
C ALA A 996 82.16 -13.22 -19.29
N ASN A 997 81.44 -12.10 -19.25
CA ASN A 997 79.98 -11.99 -19.23
C ASN A 997 79.46 -11.26 -20.48
N LEU A 998 80.30 -11.07 -21.50
CA LEU A 998 79.94 -10.48 -22.78
C LEU A 998 79.99 -11.57 -23.86
N THR A 999 78.87 -11.80 -24.53
CA THR A 999 78.79 -12.52 -25.80
C THR A 999 78.21 -11.58 -26.84
N ASN A 1000 78.77 -11.58 -28.04
CA ASN A 1000 78.32 -10.75 -29.14
C ASN A 1000 78.41 -11.57 -30.43
N ASP A 1001 77.29 -12.22 -30.76
CA ASP A 1001 77.01 -12.88 -32.04
C ASP A 1001 76.14 -12.01 -32.96
N GLY A 1002 75.55 -10.94 -32.41
CA GLY A 1002 74.74 -9.98 -33.14
C GLY A 1002 75.51 -8.81 -33.75
N ASN A 1003 74.75 -7.80 -34.16
CA ASN A 1003 75.21 -6.66 -34.94
C ASN A 1003 75.62 -5.49 -34.04
N VAL A 1004 76.52 -4.64 -34.54
CA VAL A 1004 76.82 -3.32 -33.98
C VAL A 1004 76.64 -2.30 -35.09
N SER A 1005 75.86 -1.26 -34.82
CA SER A 1005 75.37 -0.27 -35.77
C SER A 1005 75.64 1.13 -35.21
N PRO A 1006 76.87 1.64 -35.33
CA PRO A 1006 77.24 2.91 -34.73
C PRO A 1006 76.45 4.05 -35.36
N GLY A 1007 76.11 5.05 -34.55
CA GLY A 1007 75.42 6.25 -35.00
C GLY A 1007 73.90 6.18 -34.96
N LEU A 1008 73.30 7.28 -35.42
CA LEU A 1008 71.97 7.33 -36.02
C LEU A 1008 72.12 7.73 -37.51
N SER A 1009 73.23 7.30 -38.11
CA SER A 1009 73.55 7.36 -39.54
C SER A 1009 73.68 8.77 -40.16
N PRO A 1010 74.85 9.45 -40.12
CA PRO A 1010 76.10 9.08 -39.44
C PRO A 1010 76.20 9.51 -37.96
N GLY A 1011 77.06 8.85 -37.18
CA GLY A 1011 77.48 9.24 -35.83
C GLY A 1011 78.50 8.29 -35.19
N THR A 1012 78.98 8.64 -33.99
CA THR A 1012 79.88 7.79 -33.20
C THR A 1012 79.14 7.05 -32.08
N LEU A 1013 79.15 5.72 -32.07
CA LEU A 1013 78.80 4.92 -30.88
C LEU A 1013 80.03 4.67 -30.04
N THR A 1014 79.96 4.93 -28.74
CA THR A 1014 81.05 4.59 -27.82
C THR A 1014 80.74 3.30 -27.05
N LEU A 1015 81.52 2.24 -27.25
CA LEU A 1015 81.50 1.05 -26.41
C LEU A 1015 82.61 1.14 -25.36
N SER A 1016 82.22 1.30 -24.10
CA SER A 1016 83.14 1.52 -23.00
C SER A 1016 83.40 0.22 -22.24
N GLY A 1017 84.64 -0.28 -22.30
CA GLY A 1017 85.00 -1.65 -21.89
C GLY A 1017 85.64 -2.46 -23.01
N ASN A 1018 86.07 -3.69 -22.70
CA ASN A 1018 86.62 -4.59 -23.72
C ASN A 1018 85.50 -5.10 -24.62
N TYR A 1019 85.68 -4.95 -25.94
CA TYR A 1019 84.73 -5.42 -26.95
C TYR A 1019 85.20 -6.74 -27.56
N LEU A 1020 84.26 -7.66 -27.78
CA LEU A 1020 84.45 -8.82 -28.64
C LEU A 1020 83.32 -8.91 -29.67
N SER A 1021 83.59 -9.61 -30.76
CA SER A 1021 82.64 -10.04 -31.78
C SER A 1021 82.95 -11.48 -32.16
N SER A 1022 82.01 -12.15 -32.83
CA SER A 1022 82.16 -13.52 -33.32
C SER A 1022 82.11 -13.57 -34.85
N SER A 1023 82.29 -14.76 -35.44
CA SER A 1023 82.11 -14.97 -36.88
C SER A 1023 80.68 -14.69 -37.38
N ASN A 1024 79.70 -14.58 -36.48
CA ASN A 1024 78.31 -14.25 -36.81
C ASN A 1024 78.03 -12.74 -36.76
N SER A 1025 78.89 -11.96 -36.10
CA SER A 1025 78.69 -10.52 -35.94
C SER A 1025 78.74 -9.78 -37.28
N VAL A 1026 77.91 -8.74 -37.37
CA VAL A 1026 77.95 -7.76 -38.46
C VAL A 1026 78.24 -6.38 -37.87
N LEU A 1027 79.27 -5.71 -38.39
CA LEU A 1027 79.52 -4.30 -38.13
C LEU A 1027 78.85 -3.49 -39.26
N GLU A 1028 77.72 -2.85 -38.96
CA GLU A 1028 76.94 -2.01 -39.90
C GLU A 1028 77.53 -0.60 -39.91
N MET A 1029 77.82 -0.02 -41.09
CA MET A 1029 78.42 1.31 -41.22
C MET A 1029 77.79 2.11 -42.39
N GLU A 1030 77.27 3.33 -42.15
CA GLU A 1030 76.96 4.25 -43.25
C GLU A 1030 78.18 5.10 -43.62
N LEU A 1031 78.47 5.16 -44.92
CA LEU A 1031 79.53 6.00 -45.48
C LEU A 1031 78.86 7.05 -46.40
N ASN A 1032 78.73 8.28 -45.91
CA ASN A 1032 78.16 9.44 -46.63
C ASN A 1032 79.21 10.51 -46.98
N GLY A 1033 80.47 10.30 -46.56
CA GLY A 1033 81.64 11.12 -46.89
C GLY A 1033 82.88 10.68 -46.10
N LEU A 1034 83.98 11.44 -46.21
CA LEU A 1034 85.29 11.05 -45.68
C LEU A 1034 85.56 11.48 -44.23
N THR A 1035 84.69 12.29 -43.62
CA THR A 1035 84.88 12.78 -42.25
C THR A 1035 84.23 11.84 -41.23
N PRO A 1036 85.00 11.22 -40.31
CA PRO A 1036 84.43 10.39 -39.26
C PRO A 1036 83.43 11.17 -38.39
N ASP A 1037 82.51 10.46 -37.74
CA ASP A 1037 81.41 10.95 -36.88
C ASP A 1037 80.33 11.75 -37.64
N THR A 1038 80.72 12.67 -38.51
CA THR A 1038 79.80 13.63 -39.14
C THR A 1038 79.42 13.30 -40.58
N GLN A 1039 80.20 12.44 -41.25
CA GLN A 1039 79.92 11.98 -42.62
C GLN A 1039 80.02 10.46 -42.78
N HIS A 1040 80.62 9.75 -41.83
CA HIS A 1040 80.53 8.30 -41.75
C HIS A 1040 80.57 7.83 -40.31
N ASP A 1041 79.95 6.68 -40.05
CA ASP A 1041 79.81 6.11 -38.72
C ASP A 1041 81.13 5.63 -38.12
N VAL A 1042 81.21 5.66 -36.78
CA VAL A 1042 82.42 5.28 -36.05
C VAL A 1042 82.08 4.49 -34.79
N LEU A 1043 82.68 3.31 -34.65
CA LEU A 1043 82.69 2.56 -33.40
C LEU A 1043 83.91 2.95 -32.55
N ALA A 1044 83.70 3.73 -31.49
CA ALA A 1044 84.76 4.12 -30.56
C ALA A 1044 84.80 3.17 -29.34
N ILE A 1045 85.94 2.53 -29.06
CA ILE A 1045 86.06 1.51 -28.01
C ILE A 1045 87.07 1.95 -26.93
N SER A 1046 86.67 1.95 -25.64
CA SER A 1046 87.56 2.37 -24.54
C SER A 1046 88.37 1.24 -23.89
N GLY A 1047 88.12 -0.02 -24.28
CA GLY A 1047 88.81 -1.21 -23.77
C GLY A 1047 90.22 -1.42 -24.31
N THR A 1048 90.96 -2.32 -23.66
CA THR A 1048 92.38 -2.58 -23.93
C THR A 1048 92.67 -3.82 -24.76
N ASN A 1049 91.76 -4.80 -24.77
CA ASN A 1049 91.84 -6.02 -25.58
C ASN A 1049 90.56 -6.11 -26.43
N VAL A 1050 90.66 -5.74 -27.71
CA VAL A 1050 89.52 -5.68 -28.63
C VAL A 1050 89.60 -6.80 -29.67
N ILE A 1051 88.50 -7.52 -29.87
CA ILE A 1051 88.42 -8.63 -30.84
C ILE A 1051 87.40 -8.28 -31.92
N PHE A 1052 87.88 -8.19 -33.16
CA PHE A 1052 87.09 -8.00 -34.38
C PHE A 1052 87.08 -9.28 -35.23
N GLU A 1053 85.91 -9.91 -35.31
CA GLU A 1053 85.59 -11.10 -36.10
C GLU A 1053 84.28 -10.84 -36.88
N GLY A 1054 84.00 -11.66 -37.90
CA GLY A 1054 82.72 -11.60 -38.62
C GLY A 1054 82.78 -10.74 -39.87
N THR A 1055 81.69 -10.04 -40.18
CA THR A 1055 81.51 -9.31 -41.44
C THR A 1055 81.24 -7.82 -41.20
N ILE A 1056 81.36 -7.02 -42.27
CA ILE A 1056 81.05 -5.60 -42.26
C ILE A 1056 80.00 -5.36 -43.33
N ASP A 1057 78.85 -4.78 -42.97
CA ASP A 1057 77.86 -4.31 -43.93
C ASP A 1057 78.01 -2.79 -44.08
N VAL A 1058 77.93 -2.30 -45.32
CA VAL A 1058 78.31 -0.93 -45.66
C VAL A 1058 77.27 -0.30 -46.57
N THR A 1059 76.59 0.71 -46.03
CA THR A 1059 75.63 1.53 -46.76
C THR A 1059 76.33 2.76 -47.36
N LEU A 1060 76.43 2.83 -48.69
CA LEU A 1060 77.05 3.96 -49.41
C LEU A 1060 76.03 5.01 -49.84
N GLY A 1061 76.05 6.19 -49.21
CA GLY A 1061 75.24 7.35 -49.64
C GLY A 1061 75.97 8.36 -50.53
N PHE A 1062 77.25 8.14 -50.84
CA PHE A 1062 78.02 8.93 -51.82
C PHE A 1062 78.84 8.05 -52.77
N ASP A 1063 79.54 8.70 -53.70
CA ASP A 1063 80.41 8.04 -54.69
C ASP A 1063 81.90 8.20 -54.31
N PRO A 1064 82.49 7.24 -53.56
CA PRO A 1064 83.90 7.28 -53.18
C PRO A 1064 84.85 7.03 -54.35
N THR A 1065 86.04 7.61 -54.25
CA THR A 1065 87.13 7.45 -55.22
C THR A 1065 88.12 6.38 -54.78
N ILE A 1066 88.69 5.63 -55.73
CA ILE A 1066 89.65 4.55 -55.44
C ILE A 1066 90.85 5.12 -54.68
N GLY A 1067 91.16 4.55 -53.51
CA GLY A 1067 92.14 5.04 -52.55
C GLY A 1067 91.56 5.88 -51.40
N ASP A 1068 90.27 6.20 -51.40
CA ASP A 1068 89.60 6.82 -50.24
C ASP A 1068 89.54 5.85 -49.04
N THR A 1069 89.76 6.37 -47.84
CA THR A 1069 89.90 5.61 -46.59
C THR A 1069 88.89 6.06 -45.53
N PHE A 1070 88.27 5.11 -44.83
CA PHE A 1070 87.26 5.33 -43.80
C PHE A 1070 87.67 4.66 -42.50
N THR A 1071 87.87 5.45 -41.44
CA THR A 1071 88.14 4.90 -40.10
C THR A 1071 86.82 4.57 -39.43
N ILE A 1072 86.40 3.31 -39.56
CA ILE A 1072 85.10 2.84 -39.08
C ILE A 1072 85.10 2.40 -37.61
N ALA A 1073 86.28 2.07 -37.05
CA ALA A 1073 86.40 1.78 -35.63
C ALA A 1073 87.75 2.23 -35.05
N THR A 1074 87.77 2.55 -33.76
CA THR A 1074 88.97 2.95 -33.00
C THR A 1074 88.98 2.33 -31.61
N THR A 1075 90.17 2.08 -31.05
CA THR A 1075 90.33 1.70 -29.64
C THR A 1075 91.44 2.49 -28.95
N THR A 1076 91.28 2.71 -27.65
CA THR A 1076 92.31 3.30 -26.77
C THR A 1076 93.44 2.32 -26.43
N GLY A 1077 93.25 1.01 -26.66
CA GLY A 1077 94.25 -0.04 -26.46
C GLY A 1077 94.62 -0.75 -27.75
N THR A 1078 94.51 -2.09 -27.77
CA THR A 1078 94.98 -2.93 -28.88
C THR A 1078 93.90 -3.88 -29.38
N ILE A 1079 93.79 -3.98 -30.70
CA ILE A 1079 92.99 -4.95 -31.44
C ILE A 1079 93.79 -6.25 -31.53
N THR A 1080 93.36 -7.27 -30.78
CA THR A 1080 94.03 -8.57 -30.65
C THR A 1080 93.41 -9.65 -31.56
N GLY A 1081 92.18 -9.48 -32.01
CA GLY A 1081 91.54 -10.27 -33.07
C GLY A 1081 91.28 -9.39 -34.30
N GLN A 1082 91.78 -9.81 -35.47
CA GLN A 1082 91.84 -9.01 -36.70
C GLN A 1082 91.29 -9.81 -37.90
N ASN A 1083 90.07 -10.36 -37.76
CA ASN A 1083 89.48 -11.35 -38.67
C ASN A 1083 88.12 -10.90 -39.23
N LEU A 1084 87.94 -9.61 -39.53
CA LEU A 1084 86.79 -9.15 -40.33
C LEU A 1084 86.97 -9.58 -41.80
N GLU A 1085 85.87 -9.95 -42.46
CA GLU A 1085 85.90 -10.33 -43.87
C GLU A 1085 86.45 -9.20 -44.76
N SER A 1086 87.36 -9.56 -45.67
CA SER A 1086 87.98 -8.63 -46.61
C SER A 1086 88.28 -9.34 -47.95
N PRO A 1087 87.91 -8.75 -49.10
CA PRO A 1087 87.29 -7.43 -49.25
C PRO A 1087 85.79 -7.40 -48.95
N VAL A 1088 85.32 -6.27 -48.43
CA VAL A 1088 83.90 -5.93 -48.28
C VAL A 1088 83.37 -5.44 -49.63
N ASN A 1089 82.30 -6.06 -50.14
CA ASN A 1089 81.76 -5.76 -51.47
C ASN A 1089 80.37 -5.12 -51.36
N VAL A 1090 80.19 -3.93 -51.95
CA VAL A 1090 78.96 -3.13 -51.86
C VAL A 1090 78.46 -2.78 -53.26
N THR A 1091 77.17 -2.91 -53.52
CA THR A 1091 76.56 -2.49 -54.79
C THR A 1091 75.73 -1.23 -54.59
N ALA A 1092 76.14 -0.11 -55.18
CA ALA A 1092 75.45 1.17 -55.06
C ALA A 1092 75.50 1.98 -56.36
N ASN A 1093 74.42 2.70 -56.69
CA ASN A 1093 74.35 3.59 -57.86
C ASN A 1093 74.76 2.96 -59.21
N GLY A 1094 74.53 1.65 -59.39
CA GLY A 1094 74.91 0.90 -60.58
C GLY A 1094 76.40 0.49 -60.66
N TYR A 1095 77.14 0.65 -59.57
CA TYR A 1095 78.54 0.22 -59.44
C TYR A 1095 78.71 -0.79 -58.31
N ASN A 1096 79.68 -1.69 -58.46
CA ASN A 1096 80.15 -2.58 -57.42
C ASN A 1096 81.47 -2.01 -56.88
N TYR A 1097 81.53 -1.72 -55.58
CA TYR A 1097 82.69 -1.21 -54.86
C TYR A 1097 83.29 -2.36 -54.02
N SER A 1098 84.62 -2.44 -53.98
CA SER A 1098 85.36 -3.44 -53.19
C SER A 1098 86.32 -2.73 -52.25
N PHE A 1099 86.11 -2.84 -50.94
CA PHE A 1099 86.96 -2.25 -49.90
C PHE A 1099 87.85 -3.30 -49.24
N SER A 1100 89.15 -3.05 -49.10
CA SER A 1100 89.99 -3.84 -48.18
C SER A 1100 89.83 -3.35 -46.75
N VAL A 1101 89.83 -4.30 -45.81
CA VAL A 1101 89.91 -4.02 -44.37
C VAL A 1101 91.37 -4.03 -43.94
N SER A 1102 91.76 -3.04 -43.12
CA SER A 1102 93.10 -2.95 -42.55
C SER A 1102 93.05 -2.51 -41.09
N TYR A 1103 94.11 -2.83 -40.34
CA TYR A 1103 94.22 -2.54 -38.90
C TYR A 1103 95.43 -1.63 -38.57
N PRO A 1104 95.43 -0.33 -38.93
CA PRO A 1104 96.58 0.53 -38.70
C PRO A 1104 96.95 0.63 -37.21
N ASN A 1105 98.22 0.39 -36.92
CA ASN A 1105 98.83 0.43 -35.57
C ASN A 1105 98.13 -0.48 -34.53
N ASP A 1106 97.41 -1.51 -34.97
CA ASP A 1106 96.62 -2.41 -34.14
C ASP A 1106 95.62 -1.67 -33.22
N ASN A 1107 95.16 -0.46 -33.57
CA ASN A 1107 94.26 0.34 -32.73
C ASN A 1107 93.10 1.03 -33.48
N SER A 1108 92.95 0.74 -34.77
CA SER A 1108 91.86 1.24 -35.62
C SER A 1108 91.50 0.20 -36.67
N VAL A 1109 90.27 0.26 -37.18
CA VAL A 1109 89.81 -0.50 -38.36
C VAL A 1109 89.54 0.51 -39.47
N VAL A 1110 90.19 0.32 -40.62
CA VAL A 1110 90.11 1.23 -41.76
C VAL A 1110 89.73 0.46 -43.03
N LEU A 1111 88.63 0.88 -43.65
CA LEU A 1111 88.24 0.47 -45.00
C LEU A 1111 88.97 1.32 -46.04
N THR A 1112 89.50 0.71 -47.10
CA THR A 1112 90.10 1.42 -48.24
C THR A 1112 89.45 0.96 -49.54
N LEU A 1113 88.94 1.87 -50.37
CA LEU A 1113 88.33 1.49 -51.65
C LEU A 1113 89.41 1.08 -52.67
N ASP A 1114 89.43 -0.20 -53.06
CA ASP A 1114 90.42 -0.75 -54.00
C ASP A 1114 89.92 -0.82 -55.45
N ASP A 1115 88.65 -1.15 -55.67
CA ASP A 1115 88.07 -1.33 -57.01
C ASP A 1115 86.62 -0.82 -57.09
N ARG A 1116 86.25 -0.37 -58.30
CA ARG A 1116 84.91 0.11 -58.66
C ARG A 1116 84.56 -0.31 -60.08
N THR A 1117 83.59 -1.20 -60.24
CA THR A 1117 83.17 -1.76 -61.53
C THR A 1117 81.69 -1.50 -61.82
N LEU A 1118 81.24 -1.68 -63.07
CA LEU A 1118 79.84 -1.43 -63.49
C LEU A 1118 78.96 -2.68 -63.30
N GLY A 1119 77.80 -2.54 -62.66
CA GLY A 1119 76.82 -3.62 -62.48
C GLY A 1119 76.16 -4.05 -63.80
N LEU A 1120 75.97 -5.37 -64.01
CA LEU A 1120 75.53 -5.94 -65.29
C LEU A 1120 74.09 -6.50 -65.31
N ASP A 1121 73.44 -6.61 -64.15
CA ASP A 1121 72.26 -7.47 -63.98
C ASP A 1121 70.97 -6.89 -64.57
N GLU A 1122 70.79 -5.56 -64.58
CA GLU A 1122 69.60 -4.91 -65.14
C GLU A 1122 69.48 -5.18 -66.66
N TYR A 1123 70.60 -5.11 -67.40
CA TYR A 1123 70.63 -5.38 -68.84
C TYR A 1123 70.31 -6.84 -69.17
N ALA A 1124 70.80 -7.79 -68.38
CA ALA A 1124 70.56 -9.21 -68.60
C ALA A 1124 69.06 -9.55 -68.46
N ASN A 1125 68.43 -9.05 -67.41
CA ASN A 1125 67.02 -9.28 -67.10
C ASN A 1125 66.09 -8.69 -68.17
N ILE A 1126 66.27 -7.41 -68.53
CA ILE A 1126 65.41 -6.76 -69.52
C ILE A 1126 65.57 -7.37 -70.93
N ASN A 1127 66.80 -7.76 -71.30
CA ASN A 1127 67.05 -8.43 -72.58
C ASN A 1127 66.41 -9.83 -72.66
N ALA A 1128 66.24 -10.55 -71.55
CA ALA A 1128 65.52 -11.83 -71.54
C ALA A 1128 63.99 -11.65 -71.66
N ALA A 1129 63.44 -10.59 -71.05
CA ALA A 1129 62.01 -10.32 -70.98
C ALA A 1129 61.43 -9.70 -72.27
N ILE A 1130 62.18 -8.87 -72.98
CA ILE A 1130 61.72 -8.30 -74.26
C ILE A 1130 61.85 -9.35 -75.39
N LYS A 1131 60.73 -9.68 -76.04
CA LYS A 1131 60.65 -10.69 -77.11
C LYS A 1131 59.95 -10.15 -78.35
N VAL A 1132 60.24 -10.72 -79.52
CA VAL A 1132 59.65 -10.28 -80.80
C VAL A 1132 59.28 -11.49 -81.67
N TYR A 1133 58.01 -11.63 -82.04
CA TYR A 1133 57.49 -12.77 -82.78
C TYR A 1133 56.22 -12.44 -83.60
N PRO A 1134 55.87 -13.21 -84.65
CA PRO A 1134 56.70 -14.23 -85.28
C PRO A 1134 57.93 -13.59 -85.94
N ASN A 1135 59.05 -14.31 -85.96
CA ASN A 1135 60.29 -13.83 -86.55
C ASN A 1135 61.05 -15.04 -87.15
N PRO A 1136 61.05 -15.25 -88.49
CA PRO A 1136 60.61 -14.31 -89.53
C PRO A 1136 59.12 -13.94 -89.52
N ALA A 1137 58.83 -12.74 -90.01
CA ALA A 1137 57.52 -12.10 -90.04
C ALA A 1137 57.09 -11.82 -91.48
N LYS A 1138 55.79 -11.97 -91.78
CA LYS A 1138 55.25 -11.58 -93.09
C LYS A 1138 54.73 -10.14 -93.10
N ASP A 1139 53.71 -9.83 -92.31
CA ASP A 1139 53.02 -8.53 -92.36
C ASP A 1139 52.97 -7.79 -91.01
N VAL A 1140 53.21 -8.49 -89.90
CA VAL A 1140 53.20 -7.95 -88.52
C VAL A 1140 54.22 -8.66 -87.64
N ILE A 1141 54.72 -7.95 -86.63
CA ILE A 1141 55.39 -8.50 -85.45
C ILE A 1141 54.68 -8.03 -84.18
N SER A 1142 54.72 -8.85 -83.14
CA SER A 1142 54.38 -8.50 -81.77
C SER A 1142 55.68 -8.30 -80.99
N LEU A 1143 55.82 -7.14 -80.36
CA LEU A 1143 56.81 -6.86 -79.32
C LEU A 1143 56.17 -7.19 -77.97
N GLU A 1144 56.72 -8.15 -77.22
CA GLU A 1144 56.26 -8.53 -75.89
C GLU A 1144 57.23 -8.03 -74.82
N ASN A 1145 56.68 -7.51 -73.73
CA ASN A 1145 57.36 -7.06 -72.52
C ASN A 1145 56.91 -7.94 -71.33
N SER A 1146 57.43 -9.16 -71.24
CA SER A 1146 56.96 -10.15 -70.25
C SER A 1146 57.45 -9.85 -68.82
N GLY A 1147 58.23 -8.80 -68.62
CA GLY A 1147 58.76 -8.36 -67.31
C GLY A 1147 58.17 -7.04 -66.83
N ASN A 1148 57.16 -6.50 -67.52
CA ASN A 1148 56.44 -5.28 -67.15
C ASN A 1148 57.33 -4.02 -66.97
N PHE A 1149 58.43 -3.94 -67.71
CA PHE A 1149 59.38 -2.82 -67.66
C PHE A 1149 58.79 -1.53 -68.24
N GLN A 1150 59.17 -0.36 -67.72
CA GLN A 1150 58.75 0.93 -68.27
C GLN A 1150 59.54 1.25 -69.55
N LEU A 1151 58.86 1.20 -70.70
CA LEU A 1151 59.42 1.45 -72.03
C LEU A 1151 59.03 2.84 -72.53
N LEU A 1152 59.93 3.47 -73.29
CA LEU A 1152 59.73 4.80 -73.88
C LEU A 1152 59.26 4.68 -75.34
N ASP A 1153 60.09 4.09 -76.20
CA ASP A 1153 59.81 3.90 -77.62
C ASP A 1153 60.54 2.70 -78.22
N ALA A 1154 60.07 2.25 -79.38
CA ALA A 1154 60.75 1.30 -80.24
C ALA A 1154 61.00 1.86 -81.64
N GLU A 1155 62.20 1.63 -82.16
CA GLU A 1155 62.62 2.06 -83.49
C GLU A 1155 62.87 0.84 -84.37
N ILE A 1156 62.20 0.78 -85.54
CA ILE A 1156 62.54 -0.19 -86.58
C ILE A 1156 63.63 0.42 -87.47
N ILE A 1157 64.74 -0.29 -87.62
CA ILE A 1157 65.98 0.19 -88.25
C ILE A 1157 66.38 -0.80 -89.36
N ASP A 1158 66.76 -0.31 -90.53
CA ASP A 1158 67.30 -1.17 -91.61
C ASP A 1158 68.78 -1.56 -91.39
N ILE A 1159 69.31 -2.43 -92.25
CA ILE A 1159 70.71 -2.88 -92.18
C ILE A 1159 71.76 -1.76 -92.35
N THR A 1160 71.36 -0.57 -92.80
CA THR A 1160 72.24 0.60 -92.95
C THR A 1160 72.25 1.50 -91.71
N GLY A 1161 71.45 1.17 -90.69
CA GLY A 1161 71.27 1.99 -89.49
C GLY A 1161 70.21 3.09 -89.63
N LYS A 1162 69.48 3.13 -90.75
CA LYS A 1162 68.42 4.13 -90.96
C LYS A 1162 67.15 3.71 -90.23
N ILE A 1163 66.63 4.59 -89.37
CA ILE A 1163 65.32 4.43 -88.73
C ILE A 1163 64.23 4.56 -89.82
N ILE A 1164 63.39 3.53 -89.91
CA ILE A 1164 62.28 3.40 -90.85
C ILE A 1164 60.96 3.83 -90.19
N GLN A 1165 60.80 3.51 -88.90
CA GLN A 1165 59.65 3.88 -88.09
C GLN A 1165 60.06 3.98 -86.61
N ARG A 1166 59.46 4.93 -85.88
CA ARG A 1166 59.44 4.95 -84.42
C ARG A 1166 58.01 4.68 -83.94
N ILE A 1167 57.87 3.91 -82.87
CA ILE A 1167 56.63 3.48 -82.23
C ILE A 1167 56.72 3.93 -80.77
N ASP A 1168 55.76 4.72 -80.31
CA ASP A 1168 55.63 5.09 -78.89
C ASP A 1168 55.21 3.84 -78.08
N LEU A 1169 55.94 3.56 -76.99
CA LEU A 1169 55.67 2.45 -76.07
C LEU A 1169 55.28 2.92 -74.66
N SER A 1170 55.17 4.22 -74.42
CA SER A 1170 54.82 4.77 -73.09
C SER A 1170 53.45 4.33 -72.57
N SER A 1171 52.56 3.91 -73.48
CA SER A 1171 51.22 3.36 -73.20
C SER A 1171 51.06 1.89 -73.62
N MET A 1172 52.15 1.21 -73.98
CA MET A 1172 52.17 -0.23 -74.25
C MET A 1172 51.89 -1.01 -72.96
N ASN A 1173 51.05 -2.04 -73.07
CA ASN A 1173 50.83 -3.03 -72.01
C ASN A 1173 51.81 -4.22 -72.22
N VAL A 1174 51.44 -5.47 -71.92
CA VAL A 1174 52.36 -6.62 -72.13
C VAL A 1174 52.77 -6.82 -73.60
N ILE A 1175 51.92 -6.51 -74.59
CA ILE A 1175 52.21 -6.72 -76.03
C ILE A 1175 51.83 -5.50 -76.88
N GLN A 1176 52.75 -5.08 -77.76
CA GLN A 1176 52.52 -4.09 -78.81
C GLN A 1176 52.68 -4.71 -80.20
N THR A 1177 51.66 -4.61 -81.05
CA THR A 1177 51.73 -5.05 -82.45
C THR A 1177 52.28 -3.94 -83.34
N ILE A 1178 53.21 -4.29 -84.24
CA ILE A 1178 53.85 -3.39 -85.20
C ILE A 1178 53.64 -3.97 -86.61
N THR A 1179 53.08 -3.19 -87.52
CA THR A 1179 52.88 -3.60 -88.92
C THR A 1179 54.12 -3.39 -89.76
N LEU A 1180 54.45 -4.40 -90.57
CA LEU A 1180 55.55 -4.40 -91.53
C LEU A 1180 55.06 -4.48 -92.98
N SER A 1181 53.76 -4.30 -93.26
CA SER A 1181 53.17 -4.52 -94.59
C SER A 1181 53.77 -3.66 -95.71
N ASN A 1182 54.33 -2.49 -95.37
CA ASN A 1182 54.98 -1.57 -96.32
C ASN A 1182 56.52 -1.73 -96.38
N TYR A 1183 57.08 -2.74 -95.71
CA TYR A 1183 58.53 -2.98 -95.64
C TYR A 1183 58.96 -3.97 -96.74
N ALA A 1184 60.12 -3.74 -97.33
CA ALA A 1184 60.73 -4.68 -98.26
C ALA A 1184 61.20 -5.95 -97.54
N SER A 1185 61.22 -7.10 -98.22
CA SER A 1185 61.80 -8.33 -97.70
C SER A 1185 63.28 -8.12 -97.34
N GLY A 1186 63.68 -8.44 -96.10
CA GLY A 1186 65.00 -8.11 -95.60
C GLY A 1186 65.17 -8.27 -94.09
N VAL A 1187 66.39 -7.99 -93.61
CA VAL A 1187 66.71 -7.92 -92.18
C VAL A 1187 66.48 -6.49 -91.69
N TYR A 1188 65.84 -6.36 -90.54
CA TYR A 1188 65.73 -5.11 -89.79
C TYR A 1188 66.10 -5.39 -88.33
N TYR A 1189 66.20 -4.34 -87.53
CA TYR A 1189 66.35 -4.41 -86.09
C TYR A 1189 65.26 -3.58 -85.44
N VAL A 1190 64.68 -4.07 -84.34
CA VAL A 1190 63.90 -3.24 -83.42
C VAL A 1190 64.77 -2.89 -82.23
N ARG A 1191 65.06 -1.60 -82.07
CA ARG A 1191 65.73 -1.02 -80.90
C ARG A 1191 64.64 -0.53 -79.94
N VAL A 1192 64.66 -1.00 -78.71
CA VAL A 1192 63.68 -0.68 -77.66
C VAL A 1192 64.40 0.13 -76.58
N ASN A 1193 63.91 1.33 -76.32
CA ASN A 1193 64.46 2.25 -75.33
C ASN A 1193 63.63 2.14 -74.03
N ALA A 1194 64.29 1.85 -72.92
CA ALA A 1194 63.72 1.93 -71.56
C ALA A 1194 64.32 3.14 -70.83
N LEU A 1195 63.88 3.41 -69.60
CA LEU A 1195 64.33 4.59 -68.83
C LEU A 1195 65.86 4.69 -68.69
N ASN A 1196 66.51 3.57 -68.34
CA ASN A 1196 67.95 3.52 -68.01
C ASN A 1196 68.80 2.72 -69.02
N THR A 1197 68.19 2.06 -70.01
CA THR A 1197 68.88 1.11 -70.88
C THR A 1197 68.22 0.93 -72.25
N THR A 1198 68.90 0.23 -73.16
CA THR A 1198 68.46 0.06 -74.56
C THR A 1198 68.77 -1.35 -75.05
N ILE A 1199 67.79 -2.00 -75.67
CA ILE A 1199 67.89 -3.38 -76.16
C ILE A 1199 67.69 -3.36 -77.66
N THR A 1200 68.42 -4.19 -78.41
CA THR A 1200 68.20 -4.34 -79.86
C THR A 1200 67.92 -5.80 -80.21
N LYS A 1201 66.80 -6.06 -80.88
CA LYS A 1201 66.42 -7.38 -81.39
C LYS A 1201 66.42 -7.38 -82.91
N LYS A 1202 67.01 -8.43 -83.52
CA LYS A 1202 66.96 -8.63 -84.97
C LYS A 1202 65.59 -9.14 -85.39
N ILE A 1203 65.01 -8.59 -86.45
CA ILE A 1203 63.78 -9.08 -87.10
C ILE A 1203 64.02 -9.38 -88.58
N ILE A 1204 63.27 -10.32 -89.15
CA ILE A 1204 63.39 -10.75 -90.55
C ILE A 1204 62.02 -10.61 -91.22
N LYS A 1205 61.91 -9.69 -92.17
CA LYS A 1205 60.73 -9.51 -93.03
C LYS A 1205 60.82 -10.44 -94.24
N GLN A 1206 59.83 -11.29 -94.43
CA GLN A 1206 59.66 -12.14 -95.62
C GLN A 1206 59.05 -11.36 -96.79
#